data_AF-A0A852RKM3-F1
#
_entry.id   AF-A0A852RKM3-F1
#
_cell.length_a   1.000
_cell.length_b   1.000
_cell.length_c   1.000
_cell.angle_alpha   90.00
_cell.angle_beta   90.00
_cell.angle_gamma   90.00
#
_symmetry.space_group_name_H-M   'P 1'
#
loop_
_entity.id
_entity.type
_entity.pdbx_description
1 polymer ?
#
loop_
_entity_poly.entity_id
_entity_poly.type
_entity_poly.pdbx_seq_one_letter_code
_entity_poly.pdbx_strand_id
1 'polypeptide(L)'
;MPDTWSEYDRWNDAIAEVIFARSEEVRPVYLDLEEDLVNDLAAKIDVASVAAVDALCDVVSATLDRSEGPARVFARHDARLRSWIRGGRSTPPPILGVLACFSLAAEQMAGGDGMAANNYFGRLGQVLQWRSHDPSLSMAYRRVAERYWSELNRWLIQEEGERGIPTAFSLAHRYVGLSVSQALVRSNDREKLKDFFQVFGFAPGSQVAPADLVPLLDSWIKQAHCPVSASLERLWSNGQARSRIAEAAAVTLASWDGSVVDRGTGQSSATGRLHLTLELGGFPRKRFSISALFYVPQAQLGRAMQLLTAEPSTAIDLVPDVPGALGLAPGSSLHPDDVLAGVLRVRDDYSGVTLERRPRRLVAFREDELSRRWVEVQQIMLGDDLRLLVEDGLAPRVAEILAVVARPGWEAATPYSGQPEGWTLFTGVEVLNHPGSLIPANKMDDLSALIPLTASTLKVSGGFAIPGSVRGKWHAALPPEIRAVNDAPGGFIVRLVQLDRSSDDLEERHIAEWSDDGAGVIIEPLAGLNLPDGDYRIELVPSGQSDPSSSAMLYLRSGDTRDERQWHLAESISYGPGIGALGVATDTDSMSIQGHAVFGSPEPPPTLRGTPPRAPSWSKDVGTRRREAQPMRITVPDSDSCIRTGRHRQEIETVELDSKGRPTTSWVYGRCKTCGLVKRYPTRIRTRRQSAEPAEGQEVHPVHDLTTLSPAATSSQDRDWTVAFDTLQHLGGGAWASLEKVALQIEPTGLFVDQFARTLESLGHISIRRDEKTLRPAAWEISPTQLTGCATGRFAFNGYWPTGLYNEVVDAIEADGADTTVEGKEPSQYFGTHLGSKTHSVADECEVAVLPDAWRALADALPPMSTILEQLPRQSASASGDISWFDVVDASWKRVDSYEAQGAYRIRKFATLDVVRSAEDLERGTYARCPVQLSKHLAALMDGRPLAAYDPNQKLFMVPVGAELPGLYGRALTAASCLPAALVHGSGAVAYRDVPEELATRVFDLLTR
;
A
#
# COMPACT_ATOMS: atom_id res chain seq x y z
N MET A 1 13.76 11.20 -49.20
CA MET A 1 14.18 10.37 -48.07
C MET A 1 13.81 11.14 -46.82
N PRO A 2 12.97 10.58 -45.92
CA PRO A 2 12.81 11.19 -44.61
C PRO A 2 14.19 11.35 -43.95
N ASP A 3 14.34 12.39 -43.14
CA ASP A 3 15.52 12.55 -42.30
C ASP A 3 15.65 11.32 -41.39
N THR A 4 16.80 10.64 -41.40
CA THR A 4 17.05 9.40 -40.63
C THR A 4 16.66 9.56 -39.15
N TRP A 5 16.84 10.76 -38.59
CA TRP A 5 16.46 11.06 -37.21
C TRP A 5 14.95 11.20 -37.01
N SER A 6 14.21 11.72 -38.00
CA SER A 6 12.75 11.78 -37.96
C SER A 6 12.13 10.38 -38.01
N GLU A 7 12.72 9.46 -38.78
CA GLU A 7 12.29 8.06 -38.83
C GLU A 7 12.61 7.34 -37.51
N TYR A 8 13.78 7.60 -36.93
CA TYR A 8 14.16 7.09 -35.60
C TYR A 8 13.20 7.60 -34.49
N ASP A 9 12.79 8.85 -34.53
CA ASP A 9 11.85 9.41 -33.57
C ASP A 9 10.47 8.76 -33.67
N ARG A 10 10.00 8.50 -34.90
CA ARG A 10 8.76 7.74 -35.13
C ARG A 10 8.82 6.34 -34.50
N TRP A 11 9.97 5.68 -34.54
CA TRP A 11 10.18 4.40 -33.85
C TRP A 11 10.18 4.53 -32.33
N ASN A 12 10.79 5.58 -31.77
CA ASN A 12 10.74 5.82 -30.32
C ASN A 12 9.29 6.04 -29.84
N ASP A 13 8.50 6.84 -30.58
CA ASP A 13 7.09 7.08 -30.28
C ASP A 13 6.27 5.79 -30.38
N ALA A 14 6.48 5.00 -31.43
CA ALA A 14 5.79 3.71 -31.59
C ALA A 14 6.14 2.73 -30.46
N ILE A 15 7.40 2.64 -30.06
CA ILE A 15 7.83 1.82 -28.91
C ILE A 15 7.15 2.31 -27.62
N ALA A 16 7.11 3.62 -27.40
CA ALA A 16 6.45 4.20 -26.24
C ALA A 16 4.94 3.95 -26.22
N GLU A 17 4.28 3.90 -27.38
CA GLU A 17 2.84 3.67 -27.45
C GLU A 17 2.43 2.20 -27.43
N VAL A 18 3.27 1.29 -27.93
CA VAL A 18 2.96 -0.15 -28.00
C VAL A 18 3.46 -0.88 -26.76
N ILE A 19 4.73 -0.68 -26.38
CA ILE A 19 5.36 -1.42 -25.27
C ILE A 19 5.09 -0.72 -23.94
N PHE A 20 5.22 0.61 -23.91
CA PHE A 20 4.98 1.45 -22.74
C PHE A 20 3.62 2.16 -22.83
N ALA A 21 2.63 1.43 -23.38
CA ALA A 21 1.27 1.91 -23.57
C ALA A 21 0.68 2.41 -22.25
N ARG A 22 -0.06 3.52 -22.33
CA ARG A 22 -0.78 4.06 -21.17
C ARG A 22 -1.87 3.08 -20.75
N SER A 23 -1.89 2.74 -19.47
CA SER A 23 -2.82 1.78 -18.87
C SER A 23 -3.28 2.25 -17.50
N GLU A 24 -4.56 2.03 -17.18
CA GLU A 24 -5.08 2.21 -15.82
C GLU A 24 -4.59 1.09 -14.88
N GLU A 25 -4.35 -0.10 -15.44
CA GLU A 25 -3.73 -1.21 -14.71
C GLU A 25 -2.21 -1.01 -14.66
N VAL A 26 -1.71 -0.77 -13.44
CA VAL A 26 -0.28 -0.64 -13.15
C VAL A 26 0.36 -2.02 -13.20
N ARG A 27 1.27 -2.24 -14.15
CA ARG A 27 1.98 -3.52 -14.32
C ARG A 27 3.47 -3.32 -14.60
N PRO A 28 4.34 -4.27 -14.23
CA PRO A 28 5.73 -4.26 -14.65
C PRO A 28 5.82 -4.31 -16.17
N VAL A 29 6.66 -3.47 -16.76
CA VAL A 29 6.88 -3.42 -18.21
C VAL A 29 8.30 -3.82 -18.55
N TYR A 30 8.44 -4.63 -19.59
CA TYR A 30 9.71 -5.15 -20.08
C TYR A 30 9.88 -4.72 -21.53
N LEU A 31 11.07 -4.24 -21.88
CA LEU A 31 11.42 -3.99 -23.28
C LEU A 31 11.81 -5.31 -23.95
N ASP A 32 10.83 -6.21 -24.09
CA ASP A 32 10.91 -7.52 -24.75
C ASP A 32 10.11 -7.46 -26.04
N LEU A 33 10.74 -7.71 -27.19
CA LEU A 33 10.07 -7.67 -28.49
C LEU A 33 9.43 -9.02 -28.80
N GLU A 34 8.42 -9.37 -28.01
CA GLU A 34 7.59 -10.56 -28.22
C GLU A 34 6.79 -10.46 -29.54
N GLU A 35 6.41 -11.60 -30.13
CA GLU A 35 5.81 -11.67 -31.47
C GLU A 35 4.57 -10.77 -31.62
N ASP A 36 3.70 -10.74 -30.60
CA ASP A 36 2.51 -9.88 -30.60
C ASP A 36 2.87 -8.38 -30.58
N LEU A 37 3.85 -7.98 -29.77
CA LEU A 37 4.33 -6.58 -29.71
C LEU A 37 5.03 -6.17 -31.01
N VAL A 38 5.75 -7.08 -31.65
CA VAL A 38 6.36 -6.85 -32.98
C VAL A 38 5.28 -6.63 -34.03
N ASN A 39 4.20 -7.42 -34.00
CA ASN A 39 3.05 -7.23 -34.90
C ASN A 39 2.40 -5.85 -34.73
N ASP A 40 2.19 -5.43 -33.48
CA ASP A 40 1.61 -4.12 -33.15
C ASP A 40 2.52 -2.95 -33.58
N LEU A 41 3.84 -3.07 -33.34
CA LEU A 41 4.83 -2.10 -33.79
C LEU A 41 4.87 -1.99 -35.33
N ALA A 42 4.82 -3.13 -36.02
CA ALA A 42 4.82 -3.18 -37.49
C ALA A 42 3.60 -2.45 -38.07
N ALA A 43 2.42 -2.69 -37.49
CA ALA A 43 1.19 -2.00 -37.87
C ALA A 43 1.28 -0.49 -37.61
N LYS A 44 1.91 -0.07 -36.51
CA LYS A 44 2.08 1.35 -36.15
C LYS A 44 3.05 2.10 -37.08
N ILE A 45 4.12 1.44 -37.49
CA ILE A 45 5.14 2.01 -38.38
C ILE A 45 4.81 1.83 -39.87
N ASP A 46 3.77 1.07 -40.19
CA ASP A 46 3.34 0.74 -41.56
C ASP A 46 4.42 -0.08 -42.33
N VAL A 47 4.91 -1.13 -41.67
CA VAL A 47 5.89 -2.08 -42.21
C VAL A 47 5.33 -3.50 -42.06
N ALA A 48 5.71 -4.42 -42.94
CA ALA A 48 5.33 -5.82 -42.79
C ALA A 48 5.91 -6.40 -41.48
N SER A 49 5.09 -7.12 -40.71
CA SER A 49 5.50 -7.72 -39.41
C SER A 49 6.83 -8.49 -39.50
N VAL A 50 6.99 -9.35 -40.50
CA VAL A 50 8.23 -10.12 -40.75
C VAL A 50 9.48 -9.26 -41.01
N ALA A 51 9.32 -7.98 -41.37
CA ALA A 51 10.42 -7.06 -41.63
C ALA A 51 10.58 -5.99 -40.53
N ALA A 52 9.72 -5.96 -39.51
CA ALA A 52 9.69 -4.88 -38.52
C ALA A 52 10.94 -4.83 -37.64
N VAL A 53 11.44 -6.00 -37.20
CA VAL A 53 12.68 -6.10 -36.41
C VAL A 53 13.89 -5.61 -37.24
N ASP A 54 13.99 -6.05 -38.50
CA ASP A 54 15.07 -5.63 -39.39
C ASP A 54 15.02 -4.12 -39.68
N ALA A 55 13.82 -3.58 -39.94
CA ALA A 55 13.62 -2.14 -40.18
C ALA A 55 14.01 -1.29 -38.96
N LEU A 56 13.65 -1.71 -37.74
CA LEU A 56 14.09 -1.06 -36.51
C LEU A 56 15.63 -1.06 -36.40
N CYS A 57 16.25 -2.22 -36.63
CA CYS A 57 17.70 -2.37 -36.56
C CYS A 57 18.42 -1.50 -37.60
N ASP A 58 17.89 -1.42 -38.83
CA ASP A 58 18.40 -0.58 -39.92
C ASP A 58 18.38 0.91 -39.54
N VAL A 59 17.24 1.40 -39.04
CA VAL A 59 17.09 2.80 -38.64
C VAL A 59 18.04 3.14 -37.49
N VAL A 60 18.13 2.29 -36.47
CA VAL A 60 19.07 2.50 -35.35
C VAL A 60 20.51 2.49 -35.85
N SER A 61 20.90 1.51 -36.66
CA SER A 61 22.24 1.39 -37.25
C SER A 61 22.64 2.65 -38.04
N ALA A 62 21.71 3.23 -38.79
CA ALA A 62 21.93 4.44 -39.59
C ALA A 62 22.19 5.70 -38.74
N THR A 63 21.76 5.72 -37.47
CA THR A 63 21.99 6.85 -36.54
C THR A 63 23.37 6.83 -35.87
N LEU A 64 24.07 5.69 -35.89
CA LEU A 64 25.35 5.50 -35.19
C LEU A 64 26.52 6.17 -35.91
N ASP A 65 27.41 6.82 -35.15
CA ASP A 65 28.63 7.40 -35.72
C ASP A 65 29.73 6.33 -35.87
N ARG A 66 30.10 6.04 -37.12
CA ARG A 66 31.13 5.04 -37.47
C ARG A 66 32.55 5.61 -37.58
N SER A 67 32.77 6.86 -37.18
CA SER A 67 34.10 7.48 -37.08
C SER A 67 34.93 6.89 -35.93
N GLU A 68 36.25 7.09 -35.96
CA GLU A 68 37.16 6.48 -34.99
C GLU A 68 36.88 6.94 -33.55
N GLY A 69 36.71 5.97 -32.65
CA GLY A 69 36.69 6.16 -31.20
C GLY A 69 35.36 5.78 -30.53
N PRO A 70 35.39 5.05 -29.39
CA PRO A 70 34.17 4.57 -28.72
C PRO A 70 33.26 5.69 -28.19
N ALA A 71 33.80 6.89 -27.96
CA ALA A 71 33.02 8.05 -27.53
C ALA A 71 32.05 8.57 -28.60
N ARG A 72 32.32 8.30 -29.88
CA ARG A 72 31.58 8.87 -31.00
C ARG A 72 30.31 8.10 -31.31
N VAL A 73 30.34 6.77 -31.17
CA VAL A 73 29.28 5.83 -31.60
C VAL A 73 27.87 6.29 -31.20
N PHE A 74 27.69 6.68 -29.92
CA PHE A 74 26.41 7.14 -29.37
C PHE A 74 26.36 8.66 -29.08
N ALA A 75 27.35 9.45 -29.51
CA ALA A 75 27.48 10.86 -29.11
C ALA A 75 26.26 11.72 -29.44
N ARG A 76 25.60 11.45 -30.58
CA ARG A 76 24.36 12.16 -30.95
C ARG A 76 23.18 11.76 -30.06
N HIS A 77 23.06 10.47 -29.72
CA HIS A 77 22.04 9.98 -28.79
C HIS A 77 22.23 10.59 -27.40
N ASP A 78 23.47 10.65 -26.90
CA ASP A 78 23.80 11.32 -25.63
C ASP A 78 23.41 12.81 -25.64
N ALA A 79 23.68 13.53 -26.73
CA ALA A 79 23.32 14.95 -26.85
C ALA A 79 21.78 15.16 -26.81
N ARG A 80 21.02 14.29 -27.50
CA ARG A 80 19.56 14.33 -27.49
C ARG A 80 18.99 13.96 -26.13
N LEU A 81 19.53 12.93 -25.48
CA LEU A 81 19.15 12.53 -24.13
C LEU A 81 19.36 13.68 -23.13
N ARG A 82 20.51 14.38 -23.18
CA ARG A 82 20.75 15.58 -22.36
C ARG A 82 19.77 16.71 -22.62
N SER A 83 19.39 16.93 -23.88
CA SER A 83 18.36 17.93 -24.21
C SER A 83 17.00 17.56 -23.63
N TRP A 84 16.63 16.28 -23.70
CA TRP A 84 15.38 15.75 -23.18
C TRP A 84 15.30 15.78 -21.65
N ILE A 85 16.41 15.46 -20.96
CA ILE A 85 16.53 15.60 -19.49
C ILE A 85 16.31 17.06 -19.07
N ARG A 86 16.99 18.01 -19.73
CA ARG A 86 16.82 19.44 -19.46
C ARG A 86 15.41 19.96 -19.80
N GLY A 87 14.74 19.30 -20.73
CA GLY A 87 13.33 19.55 -21.08
C GLY A 87 12.32 18.93 -20.09
N GLY A 88 12.77 18.34 -18.98
CA GLY A 88 11.91 17.81 -17.94
C GLY A 88 11.37 16.39 -18.18
N ARG A 89 11.88 15.67 -19.19
CA ARG A 89 11.47 14.29 -19.52
C ARG A 89 9.98 14.13 -19.89
N SER A 90 9.37 15.18 -20.45
CA SER A 90 7.93 15.25 -20.75
C SER A 90 7.48 14.49 -22.00
N THR A 91 8.42 14.01 -22.82
CA THR A 91 8.15 13.20 -24.03
C THR A 91 8.76 11.81 -23.89
N PRO A 92 8.46 10.84 -24.78
CA PRO A 92 9.19 9.58 -24.81
C PRO A 92 10.72 9.75 -24.85
N PRO A 93 11.50 8.90 -24.15
CA PRO A 93 12.96 8.98 -24.17
C PRO A 93 13.52 8.82 -25.59
N PRO A 94 14.45 9.68 -26.04
CA PRO A 94 15.01 9.63 -27.40
C PRO A 94 16.07 8.53 -27.57
N ILE A 95 15.92 7.42 -26.83
CA ILE A 95 16.85 6.28 -26.77
C ILE A 95 16.14 4.92 -26.83
N LEU A 96 14.79 4.89 -26.93
CA LEU A 96 14.00 3.66 -26.87
C LEU A 96 14.35 2.67 -27.97
N GLY A 97 14.54 3.12 -29.22
CA GLY A 97 14.98 2.26 -30.32
C GLY A 97 16.36 1.64 -30.10
N VAL A 98 17.28 2.38 -29.46
CA VAL A 98 18.61 1.85 -29.12
C VAL A 98 18.50 0.77 -28.04
N LEU A 99 17.70 1.03 -27.00
CA LEU A 99 17.44 0.04 -25.94
C LEU A 99 16.75 -1.21 -26.49
N ALA A 100 15.84 -1.07 -27.45
CA ALA A 100 15.17 -2.21 -28.09
C ALA A 100 16.19 -3.11 -28.83
N CYS A 101 17.16 -2.52 -29.55
CA CYS A 101 18.27 -3.27 -30.13
C CYS A 101 19.15 -3.95 -29.06
N PHE A 102 19.34 -3.33 -27.89
CA PHE A 102 20.09 -3.93 -26.79
C PHE A 102 19.37 -5.16 -26.23
N SER A 103 18.04 -5.12 -26.09
CA SER A 103 17.20 -6.26 -25.69
C SER A 103 17.19 -7.37 -26.73
N LEU A 104 17.05 -7.05 -28.03
CA LEU A 104 17.10 -8.04 -29.13
C LEU A 104 18.41 -8.83 -29.13
N ALA A 105 19.54 -8.14 -28.91
CA ALA A 105 20.83 -8.79 -28.82
C ALA A 105 20.88 -9.79 -27.65
N ALA A 106 20.21 -9.50 -26.53
CA ALA A 106 20.12 -10.41 -25.39
C ALA A 106 19.18 -11.60 -25.66
N GLU A 107 18.05 -11.36 -26.32
CA GLU A 107 17.10 -12.41 -26.73
C GLU A 107 17.76 -13.46 -27.63
N GLN A 108 18.54 -13.03 -28.62
CA GLN A 108 19.27 -13.91 -29.54
C GLN A 108 20.34 -14.78 -28.83
N MET A 109 20.76 -14.43 -27.61
CA MET A 109 21.61 -15.29 -26.80
C MET A 109 20.87 -16.47 -26.17
N ALA A 110 19.58 -16.32 -25.85
CA ALA A 110 18.78 -17.37 -25.23
C ALA A 110 18.41 -18.49 -26.22
N GLY A 111 18.37 -18.18 -27.51
CA GLY A 111 18.08 -19.13 -28.59
C GLY A 111 19.29 -19.94 -29.10
N GLY A 112 20.53 -19.56 -28.76
CA GLY A 112 21.76 -20.20 -29.26
C GLY A 112 22.59 -20.93 -28.20
N ASP A 113 23.56 -21.75 -28.64
CA ASP A 113 24.47 -22.47 -27.73
C ASP A 113 25.47 -21.50 -27.05
N GLY A 114 25.25 -21.21 -25.76
CA GLY A 114 26.23 -20.59 -24.84
C GLY A 114 25.86 -19.18 -24.34
N MET A 115 26.04 -18.90 -23.04
CA MET A 115 25.65 -17.64 -22.38
C MET A 115 26.82 -16.79 -21.87
N ALA A 116 28.02 -16.95 -22.43
CA ALA A 116 29.17 -16.12 -22.09
C ALA A 116 28.99 -14.67 -22.60
N ALA A 117 29.50 -13.67 -21.86
CA ALA A 117 29.41 -12.24 -22.23
C ALA A 117 29.99 -11.91 -23.62
N ASN A 118 30.96 -12.69 -24.09
CA ASN A 118 31.51 -12.57 -25.45
C ASN A 118 30.47 -12.90 -26.53
N ASN A 119 29.45 -13.70 -26.23
CA ASN A 119 28.34 -13.98 -27.13
C ASN A 119 27.44 -12.73 -27.30
N TYR A 120 27.21 -11.95 -26.23
CA TYR A 120 26.36 -10.76 -26.28
C TYR A 120 26.87 -9.72 -27.29
N PHE A 121 28.12 -9.30 -27.17
CA PHE A 121 28.68 -8.27 -28.06
C PHE A 121 28.76 -8.72 -29.52
N GLY A 122 28.89 -10.03 -29.77
CA GLY A 122 28.77 -10.62 -31.10
C GLY A 122 27.36 -10.44 -31.67
N ARG A 123 26.30 -10.74 -30.88
CA ARG A 123 24.90 -10.53 -31.26
C ARG A 123 24.57 -9.06 -31.43
N LEU A 124 25.04 -8.21 -30.53
CA LEU A 124 24.86 -6.76 -30.64
C LEU A 124 25.48 -6.21 -31.92
N GLY A 125 26.66 -6.72 -32.31
CA GLY A 125 27.28 -6.38 -33.59
C GLY A 125 26.42 -6.81 -34.79
N GLN A 126 25.78 -7.97 -34.74
CA GLN A 126 24.85 -8.43 -35.79
C GLN A 126 23.61 -7.51 -35.87
N VAL A 127 22.96 -7.25 -34.74
CA VAL A 127 21.76 -6.39 -34.63
C VAL A 127 22.06 -4.98 -35.14
N LEU A 128 23.18 -4.37 -34.74
CA LEU A 128 23.54 -3.01 -35.13
C LEU A 128 24.31 -2.94 -36.47
N GLN A 129 24.41 -4.05 -37.20
CA GLN A 129 25.20 -4.16 -38.44
C GLN A 129 26.61 -3.56 -38.30
N TRP A 130 27.23 -3.84 -37.17
CA TRP A 130 28.58 -3.45 -36.83
C TRP A 130 29.55 -4.60 -37.14
N ARG A 131 30.83 -4.28 -37.27
CA ARG A 131 31.86 -5.32 -37.45
C ARG A 131 31.84 -6.24 -36.23
N SER A 132 31.68 -7.55 -36.46
CA SER A 132 31.68 -8.56 -35.41
C SER A 132 32.97 -8.49 -34.59
N HIS A 133 32.84 -8.53 -33.25
CA HIS A 133 33.95 -8.46 -32.29
C HIS A 133 34.78 -7.16 -32.32
N ASP A 134 34.22 -6.05 -32.82
CA ASP A 134 34.88 -4.75 -32.74
C ASP A 134 34.93 -4.22 -31.29
N PRO A 135 36.12 -4.01 -30.70
CA PRO A 135 36.25 -3.50 -29.34
C PRO A 135 35.60 -2.13 -29.13
N SER A 136 35.55 -1.28 -30.18
CA SER A 136 34.99 0.08 -30.08
C SER A 136 33.50 0.07 -29.74
N LEU A 137 32.72 -0.86 -30.30
CA LEU A 137 31.31 -1.01 -29.97
C LEU A 137 31.11 -1.49 -28.53
N SER A 138 31.92 -2.46 -28.08
CA SER A 138 31.84 -2.96 -26.70
C SER A 138 32.18 -1.87 -25.68
N MET A 139 33.18 -1.04 -25.97
CA MET A 139 33.56 0.10 -25.14
C MET A 139 32.52 1.21 -25.19
N ALA A 140 31.92 1.49 -26.36
CA ALA A 140 30.86 2.46 -26.50
C ALA A 140 29.61 2.05 -25.70
N TYR A 141 29.18 0.80 -25.82
CA TYR A 141 28.05 0.24 -25.06
C TYR A 141 28.26 0.41 -23.54
N ARG A 142 29.44 0.03 -23.03
CA ARG A 142 29.77 0.14 -21.59
C ARG A 142 29.75 1.58 -21.08
N ARG A 143 29.86 2.59 -21.95
CA ARG A 143 29.76 4.00 -21.56
C ARG A 143 28.33 4.49 -21.41
N VAL A 144 27.37 3.89 -22.11
CA VAL A 144 26.00 4.43 -22.23
C VAL A 144 24.92 3.52 -21.64
N ALA A 145 25.13 2.20 -21.60
CA ALA A 145 24.07 1.23 -21.29
C ALA A 145 23.39 1.53 -19.94
N GLU A 146 24.17 1.69 -18.87
CA GLU A 146 23.67 1.97 -17.53
C GLU A 146 22.87 3.29 -17.47
N ARG A 147 23.39 4.35 -18.11
CA ARG A 147 22.70 5.64 -18.20
C ARG A 147 21.36 5.51 -18.90
N TYR A 148 21.33 4.86 -20.06
CA TYR A 148 20.12 4.79 -20.87
C TYR A 148 19.02 3.99 -20.17
N TRP A 149 19.36 2.86 -19.55
CA TRP A 149 18.40 2.09 -18.75
C TRP A 149 17.95 2.85 -17.50
N SER A 150 18.86 3.58 -16.83
CA SER A 150 18.51 4.41 -15.67
C SER A 150 17.55 5.53 -16.04
N GLU A 151 17.76 6.21 -17.16
CA GLU A 151 16.87 7.28 -17.65
C GLU A 151 15.52 6.74 -18.11
N LEU A 152 15.46 5.52 -18.68
CA LEU A 152 14.18 4.84 -18.92
C LEU A 152 13.43 4.60 -17.60
N ASN A 153 14.11 4.06 -16.58
CA ASN A 153 13.48 3.82 -15.29
C ASN A 153 12.99 5.14 -14.65
N ARG A 154 13.79 6.21 -14.70
CA ARG A 154 13.41 7.53 -14.18
C ARG A 154 12.17 8.09 -14.86
N TRP A 155 12.07 7.95 -16.19
CA TRP A 155 10.86 8.34 -16.91
C TRP A 155 9.64 7.53 -16.49
N LEU A 156 9.76 6.19 -16.39
CA LEU A 156 8.65 5.35 -15.92
C LEU A 156 8.21 5.66 -14.49
N ILE A 157 9.16 6.03 -13.62
CA ILE A 157 8.88 6.48 -12.24
C ILE A 157 8.12 7.80 -12.26
N GLN A 158 8.51 8.76 -13.11
CA GLN A 158 7.82 10.05 -13.26
C GLN A 158 6.41 9.91 -13.84
N GLU A 159 6.17 8.91 -14.68
CA GLU A 159 4.84 8.58 -15.20
C GLU A 159 3.99 7.81 -14.17
N GLU A 160 4.51 7.58 -12.95
CA GLU A 160 3.81 7.00 -11.78
C GLU A 160 2.99 5.75 -12.13
N GLY A 161 3.58 4.86 -12.93
CA GLY A 161 3.01 3.57 -13.34
C GLY A 161 2.05 3.59 -14.53
N GLU A 162 1.70 4.74 -15.11
CA GLU A 162 0.81 4.83 -16.29
C GLU A 162 1.34 4.05 -17.48
N ARG A 163 2.65 4.12 -17.66
CA ARG A 163 3.40 3.44 -18.72
C ARG A 163 4.08 2.17 -18.23
N GLY A 164 3.68 1.71 -17.04
CA GLY A 164 4.19 0.56 -16.33
C GLY A 164 5.27 0.86 -15.29
N ILE A 165 5.55 -0.14 -14.46
CA ILE A 165 6.58 -0.09 -13.42
C ILE A 165 7.92 -0.48 -14.06
N PRO A 166 9.02 0.25 -13.77
CA PRO A 166 10.35 -0.09 -14.27
C PRO A 166 10.79 -1.50 -13.86
N THR A 167 11.52 -2.18 -14.75
CA THR A 167 12.05 -3.54 -14.52
C THR A 167 13.52 -3.71 -14.91
N ALA A 168 14.15 -2.67 -15.48
CA ALA A 168 15.53 -2.73 -15.93
C ALA A 168 16.48 -2.60 -14.73
N PHE A 169 16.67 -3.70 -14.02
CA PHE A 169 17.56 -3.82 -12.87
C PHE A 169 18.53 -4.98 -13.07
N SER A 170 19.76 -4.82 -12.59
CA SER A 170 20.76 -5.88 -12.64
C SER A 170 21.73 -5.76 -11.47
N LEU A 171 21.97 -6.88 -10.79
CA LEU A 171 22.87 -6.98 -9.64
C LEU A 171 24.27 -7.45 -10.06
N ALA A 172 24.36 -8.27 -11.11
CA ALA A 172 25.61 -8.81 -11.64
C ALA A 172 25.79 -8.48 -13.13
N HIS A 173 27.04 -8.39 -13.60
CA HIS A 173 27.36 -8.01 -14.98
C HIS A 173 26.81 -6.62 -15.37
N ARG A 174 27.15 -5.61 -14.54
CA ARG A 174 26.82 -4.16 -14.62
C ARG A 174 26.18 -3.65 -15.90
N TYR A 175 26.80 -3.90 -17.05
CA TYR A 175 26.30 -3.41 -18.35
C TYR A 175 25.33 -4.38 -19.03
N VAL A 176 25.74 -5.62 -19.27
CA VAL A 176 24.98 -6.59 -20.09
C VAL A 176 23.78 -7.14 -19.33
N GLY A 177 23.86 -7.24 -18.00
CA GLY A 177 22.80 -7.79 -17.17
C GLY A 177 21.49 -7.00 -17.29
N LEU A 178 21.55 -5.68 -17.49
CA LEU A 178 20.38 -4.83 -17.71
C LEU A 178 19.61 -5.25 -18.97
N SER A 179 20.29 -5.43 -20.10
CA SER A 179 19.65 -5.89 -21.34
C SER A 179 19.13 -7.33 -21.24
N VAL A 180 19.84 -8.20 -20.52
CA VAL A 180 19.40 -9.59 -20.32
C VAL A 180 18.18 -9.67 -19.42
N SER A 181 18.06 -8.81 -18.41
CA SER A 181 16.88 -8.76 -17.51
C SER A 181 15.57 -8.55 -18.25
N GLN A 182 15.63 -7.90 -19.43
CA GLN A 182 14.45 -7.55 -20.22
C GLN A 182 13.92 -8.71 -21.08
N ALA A 183 14.78 -9.64 -21.53
CA ALA A 183 14.42 -10.62 -22.55
C ALA A 183 14.56 -12.11 -22.12
N LEU A 184 15.13 -12.39 -20.94
CA LEU A 184 15.48 -13.77 -20.57
C LEU A 184 14.29 -14.65 -20.17
N VAL A 185 13.33 -14.10 -19.40
CA VAL A 185 12.14 -14.82 -18.91
C VAL A 185 10.92 -14.22 -19.58
N ARG A 186 10.26 -14.94 -20.48
CA ARG A 186 9.09 -14.46 -21.27
C ARG A 186 7.84 -14.25 -20.43
N SER A 187 6.88 -13.48 -20.96
CA SER A 187 5.59 -13.15 -20.33
C SER A 187 4.87 -14.35 -19.70
N ASN A 188 4.67 -15.43 -20.44
CA ASN A 188 4.00 -16.63 -19.92
C ASN A 188 4.72 -17.30 -18.75
N ASP A 189 6.06 -17.32 -18.77
CA ASP A 189 6.84 -17.87 -17.66
C ASP A 189 6.89 -16.92 -16.46
N ARG A 190 6.89 -15.59 -16.67
CA ARG A 190 6.76 -14.58 -15.61
C ARG A 190 5.44 -14.73 -14.84
N GLU A 191 4.34 -15.02 -15.53
CA GLU A 191 3.07 -15.32 -14.87
C GLU A 191 3.13 -16.60 -14.02
N LYS A 192 3.89 -17.62 -14.44
CA LYS A 192 4.09 -18.84 -13.65
C LYS A 192 4.95 -18.61 -12.42
N LEU A 193 5.84 -17.62 -12.43
CA LEU A 193 6.60 -17.22 -11.24
C LEU A 193 5.67 -16.71 -10.11
N LYS A 194 4.51 -16.12 -10.44
CA LYS A 194 3.51 -15.74 -9.43
C LYS A 194 2.94 -16.96 -8.70
N ASP A 195 2.71 -18.06 -9.42
CA ASP A 195 2.32 -19.35 -8.83
C ASP A 195 3.43 -19.88 -7.91
N PHE A 196 4.70 -19.76 -8.31
CA PHE A 196 5.86 -20.09 -7.47
C PHE A 196 5.88 -19.25 -6.18
N PHE A 197 5.71 -17.93 -6.27
CA PHE A 197 5.71 -17.06 -5.09
C PHE A 197 4.61 -17.44 -4.10
N GLN A 198 3.42 -17.73 -4.62
CA GLN A 198 2.36 -18.30 -3.81
C GLN A 198 2.82 -19.60 -3.19
N VAL A 199 3.16 -20.64 -3.96
CA VAL A 199 3.53 -21.98 -3.44
C VAL A 199 4.51 -21.92 -2.27
N PHE A 200 5.55 -21.09 -2.36
CA PHE A 200 6.57 -20.94 -1.32
C PHE A 200 6.23 -19.93 -0.21
N GLY A 201 5.12 -19.20 -0.33
CA GLY A 201 4.60 -18.33 0.73
C GLY A 201 5.29 -16.96 0.80
N PHE A 202 5.87 -16.50 -0.30
CA PHE A 202 6.44 -15.16 -0.38
C PHE A 202 5.37 -14.09 -0.26
N ALA A 203 5.68 -13.01 0.46
CA ALA A 203 4.80 -11.86 0.52
C ALA A 203 4.94 -11.02 -0.78
N PRO A 204 3.83 -10.45 -1.29
CA PRO A 204 3.90 -9.56 -2.45
C PRO A 204 4.82 -8.36 -2.23
N GLY A 205 5.80 -8.17 -3.12
CA GLY A 205 6.79 -7.10 -3.02
C GLY A 205 8.00 -7.37 -2.14
N SER A 206 8.12 -8.57 -1.58
CA SER A 206 9.32 -8.95 -0.82
C SER A 206 10.57 -8.77 -1.67
N GLN A 207 11.61 -8.17 -1.09
CA GLN A 207 12.93 -8.12 -1.69
C GLN A 207 13.71 -9.35 -1.24
N VAL A 208 14.15 -10.16 -2.21
CA VAL A 208 14.87 -11.42 -1.97
C VAL A 208 16.13 -11.43 -2.81
N ALA A 209 17.26 -11.79 -2.21
CA ALA A 209 18.50 -11.95 -2.95
C ALA A 209 18.36 -13.07 -4.00
N PRO A 210 18.83 -12.88 -5.25
CA PRO A 210 18.73 -13.90 -6.29
C PRO A 210 19.34 -15.25 -5.87
N ALA A 211 20.43 -15.22 -5.09
CA ALA A 211 21.08 -16.44 -4.60
C ALA A 211 20.14 -17.31 -3.75
N ASP A 212 19.29 -16.71 -2.92
CA ASP A 212 18.34 -17.41 -2.05
C ASP A 212 17.17 -18.01 -2.83
N LEU A 213 16.83 -17.47 -4.01
CA LEU A 213 15.80 -18.02 -4.89
C LEU A 213 16.26 -19.26 -5.66
N VAL A 214 17.57 -19.43 -5.91
CA VAL A 214 18.09 -20.53 -6.74
C VAL A 214 17.72 -21.91 -6.18
N PRO A 215 17.90 -22.24 -4.89
CA PRO A 215 17.52 -23.55 -4.36
C PRO A 215 16.00 -23.82 -4.43
N LEU A 216 15.20 -22.78 -4.23
CA LEU A 216 13.74 -22.86 -4.25
C LEU A 216 13.21 -23.09 -5.66
N LEU A 217 13.73 -22.31 -6.63
CA LEU A 217 13.44 -22.49 -8.06
C LEU A 217 13.90 -23.86 -8.56
N ASP A 218 15.06 -24.34 -8.13
CA ASP A 218 15.54 -25.67 -8.50
C ASP A 218 14.58 -26.77 -8.01
N SER A 219 14.08 -26.64 -6.78
CA SER A 219 13.09 -27.57 -6.23
C SER A 219 11.72 -27.47 -6.92
N TRP A 220 11.36 -26.30 -7.45
CA TRP A 220 10.09 -26.07 -8.11
C TRP A 220 10.08 -26.55 -9.57
N ILE A 221 11.14 -26.25 -10.32
CA ILE A 221 11.28 -26.64 -11.74
C ILE A 221 11.45 -28.15 -11.88
N LYS A 222 12.15 -28.82 -10.94
CA LYS A 222 12.41 -30.27 -11.00
C LYS A 222 11.28 -31.14 -10.41
N GLN A 223 10.09 -30.59 -10.20
CA GLN A 223 8.94 -31.37 -9.79
C GLN A 223 8.54 -32.40 -10.87
N ALA A 224 7.88 -33.49 -10.47
CA ALA A 224 7.48 -34.57 -11.39
C ALA A 224 6.67 -34.05 -12.59
N HIS A 225 5.88 -32.99 -12.38
CA HIS A 225 5.28 -32.19 -13.43
C HIS A 225 5.93 -30.80 -13.39
N CYS A 226 6.82 -30.53 -14.34
CA CYS A 226 7.51 -29.24 -14.44
C CYS A 226 6.49 -28.12 -14.70
N PRO A 227 6.40 -27.10 -13.82
CA PRO A 227 5.39 -26.06 -13.94
C PRO A 227 5.73 -25.02 -15.02
N VAL A 228 7.01 -24.90 -15.41
CA VAL A 228 7.51 -23.90 -16.37
C VAL A 228 7.48 -24.37 -17.82
N SER A 229 7.75 -23.48 -18.78
CA SER A 229 7.90 -23.88 -20.18
C SER A 229 9.12 -24.79 -20.40
N ALA A 230 9.08 -25.65 -21.42
CA ALA A 230 10.22 -26.49 -21.80
C ALA A 230 11.46 -25.66 -22.18
N SER A 231 11.26 -24.43 -22.65
CA SER A 231 12.36 -23.51 -22.95
C SER A 231 13.07 -23.06 -21.68
N LEU A 232 12.32 -22.61 -20.67
CA LEU A 232 12.88 -22.17 -19.39
C LEU A 232 13.53 -23.33 -18.63
N GLU A 233 12.94 -24.53 -18.68
CA GLU A 233 13.52 -25.74 -18.08
C GLU A 233 14.90 -26.08 -18.68
N ARG A 234 15.01 -26.00 -20.02
CA ARG A 234 16.27 -26.23 -20.73
C ARG A 234 17.32 -25.17 -20.36
N LEU A 235 16.92 -23.89 -20.29
CA LEU A 235 17.81 -22.81 -19.84
C LEU A 235 18.30 -23.02 -18.41
N TRP A 236 17.40 -23.39 -17.49
CA TRP A 236 17.73 -23.67 -16.09
C TRP A 236 18.73 -24.83 -15.93
N SER A 237 18.63 -25.82 -16.80
CA SER A 237 19.52 -26.99 -16.83
C SER A 237 20.96 -26.65 -17.25
N ASN A 238 21.15 -25.57 -18.02
CA ASN A 238 22.47 -25.14 -18.53
C ASN A 238 23.37 -24.44 -17.49
N GLY A 239 22.92 -24.29 -16.24
CA GLY A 239 23.71 -23.79 -15.10
C GLY A 239 24.05 -22.29 -15.13
N GLN A 240 24.61 -21.79 -16.23
CA GLN A 240 25.01 -20.38 -16.41
C GLN A 240 23.83 -19.39 -16.43
N ALA A 241 22.60 -19.86 -16.68
CA ALA A 241 21.39 -19.02 -16.66
C ALA A 241 20.76 -18.87 -15.28
N ARG A 242 21.11 -19.72 -14.31
CA ARG A 242 20.37 -19.82 -13.05
C ARG A 242 20.37 -18.52 -12.26
N SER A 243 21.52 -17.86 -12.17
CA SER A 243 21.63 -16.55 -11.49
C SER A 243 20.74 -15.50 -12.15
N ARG A 244 20.74 -15.44 -13.49
CA ARG A 244 19.95 -14.46 -14.25
C ARG A 244 18.45 -14.73 -14.19
N ILE A 245 18.02 -16.00 -14.21
CA ILE A 245 16.62 -16.36 -14.02
C ILE A 245 16.17 -16.02 -12.60
N ALA A 246 17.04 -16.24 -11.60
CA ALA A 246 16.75 -15.85 -10.22
C ALA A 246 16.68 -14.32 -10.03
N GLU A 247 17.53 -13.54 -10.72
CA GLU A 247 17.42 -12.07 -10.77
C GLU A 247 16.07 -11.63 -11.35
N ALA A 248 15.65 -12.22 -12.49
CA ALA A 248 14.33 -11.93 -13.07
C ALA A 248 13.18 -12.30 -12.12
N ALA A 249 13.31 -13.42 -11.39
CA ALA A 249 12.33 -13.81 -10.37
C ALA A 249 12.30 -12.85 -9.18
N ALA A 250 13.45 -12.34 -8.72
CA ALA A 250 13.53 -11.34 -7.65
C ALA A 250 12.85 -10.02 -8.06
N VAL A 251 13.10 -9.54 -9.28
CA VAL A 251 12.44 -8.33 -9.84
C VAL A 251 10.93 -8.54 -9.99
N THR A 252 10.52 -9.73 -10.46
CA THR A 252 9.08 -10.07 -10.57
C THR A 252 8.43 -10.11 -9.18
N LEU A 253 9.09 -10.66 -8.16
CA LEU A 253 8.57 -10.72 -6.79
C LEU A 253 8.44 -9.32 -6.16
N ALA A 254 9.45 -8.46 -6.33
CA ALA A 254 9.46 -7.10 -5.80
C ALA A 254 8.35 -6.22 -6.41
N SER A 255 7.93 -6.53 -7.64
CA SER A 255 6.87 -5.81 -8.36
C SER A 255 5.49 -6.48 -8.31
N TRP A 256 5.40 -7.69 -7.76
CA TRP A 256 4.15 -8.45 -7.66
C TRP A 256 3.25 -7.89 -6.55
N ASP A 257 1.96 -7.75 -6.85
CA ASP A 257 0.92 -7.21 -5.99
C ASP A 257 0.07 -8.27 -5.27
N GLY A 258 0.36 -9.56 -5.49
CA GLY A 258 -0.40 -10.67 -4.91
C GLY A 258 -1.46 -11.24 -5.84
N SER A 259 -1.75 -10.56 -6.96
CA SER A 259 -2.75 -11.00 -7.95
C SER A 259 -2.27 -12.20 -8.76
N VAL A 260 -3.20 -13.08 -9.14
CA VAL A 260 -2.96 -14.19 -10.09
C VAL A 260 -4.10 -14.21 -11.10
N VAL A 261 -3.75 -14.33 -12.38
CA VAL A 261 -4.70 -14.36 -13.50
C VAL A 261 -5.30 -15.76 -13.64
N ASP A 262 -6.62 -15.83 -13.83
CA ASP A 262 -7.32 -17.07 -14.13
C ASP A 262 -6.96 -17.57 -15.53
N ARG A 263 -6.39 -18.79 -15.62
CA ARG A 263 -5.85 -19.35 -16.87
C ARG A 263 -6.87 -20.10 -17.73
N GLY A 264 -8.17 -20.06 -17.41
CA GLY A 264 -9.28 -20.49 -18.29
C GLY A 264 -9.21 -21.93 -18.84
N THR A 265 -8.23 -22.73 -18.42
CA THR A 265 -7.95 -24.07 -18.90
C THR A 265 -8.26 -25.02 -17.76
N GLY A 266 -9.30 -25.84 -17.94
CA GLY A 266 -9.86 -26.74 -16.93
C GLY A 266 -8.93 -27.86 -16.41
N GLN A 267 -7.61 -27.67 -16.44
CA GLN A 267 -6.60 -28.61 -15.94
C GLN A 267 -5.57 -27.98 -14.98
N SER A 268 -5.64 -26.68 -14.66
CA SER A 268 -4.91 -26.12 -13.53
C SER A 268 -5.91 -25.54 -12.54
N SER A 269 -6.09 -26.19 -11.39
CA SER A 269 -6.98 -25.64 -10.36
C SER A 269 -6.33 -24.37 -9.83
N ALA A 270 -6.92 -23.20 -10.07
CA ALA A 270 -6.52 -21.98 -9.37
C ALA A 270 -6.64 -22.26 -7.87
N THR A 271 -5.50 -22.47 -7.19
CA THR A 271 -5.48 -22.77 -5.76
C THR A 271 -5.66 -21.46 -5.01
N GLY A 272 -6.90 -21.10 -4.71
CA GLY A 272 -7.14 -19.97 -3.83
C GLY A 272 -6.54 -20.21 -2.43
N ARG A 273 -6.29 -19.13 -1.69
CA ARG A 273 -5.72 -19.18 -0.34
C ARG A 273 -6.51 -18.39 0.66
N LEU A 274 -6.32 -18.76 1.92
CA LEU A 274 -6.89 -18.08 3.05
C LEU A 274 -5.78 -17.77 4.06
N HIS A 275 -5.69 -16.50 4.44
CA HIS A 275 -4.75 -16.00 5.45
C HIS A 275 -5.53 -15.29 6.54
N LEU A 276 -5.14 -15.48 7.81
CA LEU A 276 -5.70 -14.68 8.89
C LEU A 276 -5.10 -13.28 8.93
N THR A 277 -5.85 -12.32 9.44
CA THR A 277 -5.36 -10.99 9.77
C THR A 277 -5.58 -10.70 11.25
N LEU A 278 -4.63 -10.00 11.86
CA LEU A 278 -4.67 -9.58 13.26
C LEU A 278 -4.87 -8.06 13.33
N GLU A 279 -5.87 -7.64 14.08
CA GLU A 279 -6.19 -6.23 14.32
C GLU A 279 -6.11 -5.96 15.83
N LEU A 280 -5.36 -4.92 16.20
CA LEU A 280 -5.29 -4.40 17.56
C LEU A 280 -5.85 -2.97 17.55
N GLY A 281 -7.14 -2.81 17.87
CA GLY A 281 -7.82 -1.51 17.79
C GLY A 281 -7.37 -0.49 18.84
N GLY A 282 -7.49 0.81 18.54
CA GLY A 282 -6.95 1.91 19.34
C GLY A 282 -7.92 2.75 20.17
N PHE A 283 -9.25 2.57 20.15
CA PHE A 283 -10.16 3.38 20.99
C PHE A 283 -11.58 2.80 21.07
N PRO A 284 -12.33 2.94 22.20
CA PRO A 284 -11.94 3.48 23.52
C PRO A 284 -11.14 2.50 24.39
N ARG A 285 -10.90 1.28 23.93
CA ARG A 285 -10.01 0.28 24.57
C ARG A 285 -9.29 -0.54 23.51
N LYS A 286 -8.07 -0.98 23.83
CA LYS A 286 -7.32 -1.92 23.00
C LYS A 286 -8.11 -3.23 22.84
N ARG A 287 -8.54 -3.56 21.62
CA ARG A 287 -9.34 -4.75 21.32
C ARG A 287 -8.57 -5.66 20.37
N PHE A 288 -8.57 -6.95 20.68
CA PHE A 288 -8.05 -8.00 19.84
C PHE A 288 -9.16 -8.48 18.89
N SER A 289 -8.89 -8.50 17.59
CA SER A 289 -9.73 -9.14 16.59
C SER A 289 -8.89 -9.94 15.59
N ILE A 290 -9.43 -11.08 15.18
CA ILE A 290 -8.92 -11.87 14.06
C ILE A 290 -9.95 -11.82 12.93
N SER A 291 -9.49 -11.51 11.73
CA SER A 291 -10.25 -11.57 10.49
C SER A 291 -9.55 -12.50 9.49
N ALA A 292 -10.03 -12.55 8.25
CA ALA A 292 -9.47 -13.40 7.20
C ALA A 292 -9.50 -12.71 5.83
N LEU A 293 -8.45 -12.94 5.06
CA LEU A 293 -8.31 -12.57 3.65
C LEU A 293 -8.41 -13.81 2.78
N PHE A 294 -9.18 -13.70 1.71
CA PHE A 294 -9.51 -14.75 0.75
C PHE A 294 -8.94 -14.38 -0.62
N TYR A 295 -7.82 -15.00 -0.98
CA TYR A 295 -7.17 -14.81 -2.28
C TYR A 295 -7.84 -15.74 -3.28
N VAL A 296 -8.68 -15.16 -4.14
CA VAL A 296 -9.51 -15.87 -5.12
C VAL A 296 -9.54 -15.11 -6.45
N PRO A 297 -9.79 -15.80 -7.58
CA PRO A 297 -9.94 -15.15 -8.88
C PRO A 297 -11.04 -14.08 -8.85
N GLN A 298 -10.85 -12.96 -9.54
CA GLN A 298 -11.81 -11.84 -9.59
C GLN A 298 -12.16 -11.22 -8.22
N ALA A 299 -11.15 -10.98 -7.38
CA ALA A 299 -11.32 -10.39 -6.04
C ALA A 299 -11.86 -8.93 -6.04
N GLN A 300 -11.99 -8.29 -7.20
CA GLN A 300 -12.62 -6.98 -7.35
C GLN A 300 -14.15 -7.02 -7.21
N LEU A 301 -14.77 -8.21 -7.22
CA LEU A 301 -16.22 -8.38 -7.08
C LEU A 301 -16.57 -8.95 -5.69
N GLY A 302 -17.24 -8.14 -4.87
CA GLY A 302 -17.80 -8.62 -3.60
C GLY A 302 -18.87 -9.69 -3.81
N ARG A 303 -18.82 -10.76 -3.01
CA ARG A 303 -19.70 -11.95 -3.15
C ARG A 303 -19.80 -12.72 -1.83
N ALA A 304 -20.86 -13.52 -1.72
CA ALA A 304 -21.02 -14.47 -0.62
C ALA A 304 -20.23 -15.77 -0.88
N MET A 305 -19.77 -16.41 0.18
CA MET A 305 -19.16 -17.74 0.16
C MET A 305 -19.77 -18.63 1.25
N GLN A 306 -19.70 -19.95 1.11
CA GLN A 306 -20.22 -20.89 2.11
C GLN A 306 -19.14 -21.30 3.10
N LEU A 307 -19.33 -20.98 4.38
CA LEU A 307 -18.51 -21.50 5.48
C LEU A 307 -18.96 -22.92 5.83
N LEU A 308 -18.25 -23.90 5.26
CA LEU A 308 -18.59 -25.33 5.35
C LEU A 308 -18.34 -25.93 6.74
N THR A 309 -17.50 -25.28 7.56
CA THR A 309 -17.13 -25.76 8.90
C THR A 309 -17.92 -25.10 10.02
N ALA A 310 -18.91 -24.26 9.70
CA ALA A 310 -19.92 -23.83 10.65
C ALA A 310 -21.05 -24.85 10.75
N GLU A 311 -21.68 -24.97 11.92
CA GLU A 311 -22.83 -25.84 12.14
C GLU A 311 -24.07 -25.01 12.55
N PRO A 312 -25.06 -24.82 11.65
CA PRO A 312 -25.10 -25.25 10.25
C PRO A 312 -24.17 -24.44 9.34
N SER A 313 -23.88 -24.96 8.14
CA SER A 313 -23.14 -24.23 7.10
C SER A 313 -23.75 -22.85 6.92
N THR A 314 -22.91 -21.81 7.02
CA THR A 314 -23.36 -20.42 7.07
C THR A 314 -22.77 -19.66 5.90
N ALA A 315 -23.60 -18.87 5.19
CA ALA A 315 -23.10 -17.97 4.17
C ALA A 315 -22.33 -16.82 4.83
N ILE A 316 -21.12 -16.57 4.38
CA ILE A 316 -20.27 -15.44 4.80
C ILE A 316 -20.13 -14.46 3.65
N ASP A 317 -20.21 -13.19 4.00
CA ASP A 317 -20.23 -12.11 3.03
C ASP A 317 -18.86 -11.49 2.90
N LEU A 318 -18.35 -11.42 1.66
CA LEU A 318 -17.01 -10.92 1.37
C LEU A 318 -17.04 -9.71 0.44
N VAL A 319 -16.13 -8.77 0.67
CA VAL A 319 -15.97 -7.54 -0.11
C VAL A 319 -14.52 -7.37 -0.54
N PRO A 320 -14.22 -6.68 -1.65
CA PRO A 320 -12.84 -6.34 -2.01
C PRO A 320 -12.17 -5.60 -0.85
N ASP A 321 -10.98 -6.06 -0.45
CA ASP A 321 -10.32 -5.57 0.77
C ASP A 321 -8.87 -5.16 0.51
N VAL A 322 -8.06 -6.06 -0.04
CA VAL A 322 -6.71 -5.76 -0.53
C VAL A 322 -6.56 -6.22 -1.98
N PRO A 323 -5.61 -5.67 -2.76
CA PRO A 323 -5.38 -6.15 -4.13
C PRO A 323 -5.26 -7.67 -4.19
N GLY A 324 -6.06 -8.29 -5.07
CA GLY A 324 -6.09 -9.75 -5.23
C GLY A 324 -6.82 -10.55 -4.13
N ALA A 325 -7.42 -9.92 -3.12
CA ALA A 325 -8.15 -10.63 -2.07
C ALA A 325 -9.48 -9.96 -1.64
N LEU A 326 -10.42 -10.80 -1.25
CA LEU A 326 -11.64 -10.40 -0.56
C LEU A 326 -11.42 -10.48 0.95
N GLY A 327 -12.03 -9.58 1.72
CA GLY A 327 -12.09 -9.61 3.18
C GLY A 327 -13.51 -9.81 3.69
N LEU A 328 -13.66 -10.07 4.99
CA LEU A 328 -14.98 -10.16 5.62
C LEU A 328 -15.70 -8.81 5.59
N ALA A 329 -16.97 -8.83 5.20
CA ALA A 329 -17.75 -7.61 5.10
C ALA A 329 -18.04 -6.96 6.49
N PRO A 330 -18.14 -5.62 6.60
CA PRO A 330 -18.23 -4.93 7.89
C PRO A 330 -19.41 -5.37 8.78
N GLY A 331 -19.09 -5.93 9.95
CA GLY A 331 -20.08 -6.46 10.90
C GLY A 331 -20.05 -7.98 11.00
N SER A 332 -19.41 -8.65 10.05
CA SER A 332 -19.00 -10.05 10.16
C SER A 332 -17.71 -10.14 10.98
N SER A 333 -17.67 -11.03 11.96
CA SER A 333 -16.47 -11.32 12.75
C SER A 333 -16.35 -12.81 13.02
N LEU A 334 -15.13 -13.33 12.94
CA LEU A 334 -14.87 -14.71 13.32
C LEU A 334 -14.53 -14.78 14.82
N HIS A 335 -14.90 -15.88 15.48
CA HIS A 335 -14.46 -16.11 16.87
C HIS A 335 -12.96 -16.45 16.88
N PRO A 336 -12.11 -15.73 17.63
CA PRO A 336 -10.68 -16.03 17.68
C PRO A 336 -10.35 -17.47 18.06
N ASP A 337 -10.94 -17.98 19.15
CA ASP A 337 -10.77 -19.38 19.58
C ASP A 337 -11.06 -20.39 18.46
N ASP A 338 -12.19 -20.21 17.77
CA ASP A 338 -12.64 -21.17 16.76
C ASP A 338 -11.81 -21.11 15.48
N VAL A 339 -11.31 -19.94 15.10
CA VAL A 339 -10.45 -19.78 13.90
C VAL A 339 -9.04 -20.30 14.13
N LEU A 340 -8.51 -20.12 15.34
CA LEU A 340 -7.16 -20.56 15.68
C LEU A 340 -7.09 -22.06 15.89
N ALA A 341 -8.09 -22.62 16.58
CA ALA A 341 -8.15 -24.04 16.90
C ALA A 341 -8.88 -24.87 15.84
N GLY A 342 -9.85 -24.30 15.13
CA GLY A 342 -10.69 -24.96 14.12
C GLY A 342 -10.07 -25.05 12.72
N VAL A 343 -10.67 -25.91 11.89
CA VAL A 343 -10.40 -25.92 10.44
C VAL A 343 -11.36 -24.93 9.80
N LEU A 344 -10.82 -23.89 9.17
CA LEU A 344 -11.61 -22.92 8.43
C LEU A 344 -11.70 -23.38 6.97
N ARG A 345 -12.88 -23.85 6.54
CA ARG A 345 -13.10 -24.30 5.16
C ARG A 345 -14.24 -23.51 4.53
N VAL A 346 -13.94 -22.86 3.42
CA VAL A 346 -14.87 -21.96 2.72
C VAL A 346 -14.94 -22.37 1.25
N ARG A 347 -16.15 -22.43 0.69
CA ARG A 347 -16.37 -22.66 -0.73
C ARG A 347 -16.81 -21.37 -1.40
N ASP A 348 -16.10 -20.99 -2.46
CA ASP A 348 -16.51 -19.92 -3.35
C ASP A 348 -17.59 -20.44 -4.31
N ASP A 349 -18.79 -19.88 -4.22
CA ASP A 349 -19.92 -20.24 -5.09
C ASP A 349 -19.69 -19.76 -6.54
N TYR A 350 -18.82 -18.77 -6.75
CA TYR A 350 -18.50 -18.25 -8.08
C TYR A 350 -17.53 -19.16 -8.84
N SER A 351 -16.34 -19.40 -8.29
CA SER A 351 -15.30 -20.22 -8.95
C SER A 351 -15.41 -21.72 -8.67
N GLY A 352 -16.19 -22.12 -7.67
CA GLY A 352 -16.23 -23.51 -7.17
C GLY A 352 -14.99 -23.91 -6.35
N VAL A 353 -14.02 -23.02 -6.18
CA VAL A 353 -12.78 -23.27 -5.41
C VAL A 353 -13.13 -23.42 -3.93
N THR A 354 -12.54 -24.44 -3.29
CA THR A 354 -12.64 -24.62 -1.84
C THR A 354 -11.31 -24.23 -1.19
N LEU A 355 -11.38 -23.26 -0.29
CA LEU A 355 -10.28 -22.75 0.52
C LEU A 355 -10.25 -23.47 1.86
N GLU A 356 -9.06 -23.83 2.33
CA GLU A 356 -8.88 -24.48 3.64
C GLU A 356 -7.69 -23.89 4.38
N ARG A 357 -7.92 -23.43 5.61
CA ARG A 357 -6.87 -23.08 6.58
C ARG A 357 -6.95 -24.01 7.77
N ARG A 358 -5.83 -24.66 8.07
CA ARG A 358 -5.70 -25.60 9.19
C ARG A 358 -5.14 -24.90 10.43
N PRO A 359 -5.51 -25.35 11.64
CA PRO A 359 -5.01 -24.79 12.88
C PRO A 359 -3.51 -25.04 13.04
N ARG A 360 -2.82 -24.11 13.72
CA ARG A 360 -1.38 -24.15 14.05
C ARG A 360 -1.19 -23.62 15.47
N ARG A 361 -0.24 -24.17 16.25
CA ARG A 361 0.07 -23.71 17.63
C ARG A 361 0.92 -22.45 17.69
N LEU A 362 1.53 -22.09 16.56
CA LEU A 362 2.22 -20.82 16.33
C LEU A 362 1.61 -20.20 15.06
N VAL A 363 1.14 -18.97 15.16
CA VAL A 363 0.69 -18.16 14.03
C VAL A 363 1.57 -16.91 13.98
N ALA A 364 2.35 -16.79 12.91
CA ALA A 364 3.19 -15.63 12.66
C ALA A 364 2.43 -14.64 11.77
N PHE A 365 2.36 -13.39 12.20
CA PHE A 365 1.79 -12.30 11.42
C PHE A 365 2.89 -11.31 11.05
N ARG A 366 2.98 -10.97 9.76
CA ARG A 366 3.88 -9.93 9.23
C ARG A 366 3.08 -8.65 9.04
N GLU A 367 3.66 -7.50 9.38
CA GLU A 367 3.06 -6.21 9.03
C GLU A 367 3.14 -5.96 7.53
N ASP A 368 2.01 -5.61 6.92
CA ASP A 368 1.95 -5.04 5.59
C ASP A 368 2.18 -3.52 5.67
N GLU A 369 3.22 -3.01 5.01
CA GLU A 369 3.71 -1.64 5.20
C GLU A 369 2.69 -0.55 4.83
N LEU A 370 1.90 -0.76 3.77
CA LEU A 370 0.93 0.24 3.30
C LEU A 370 -0.40 0.17 4.05
N SER A 371 -0.90 -1.02 4.37
CA SER A 371 -2.17 -1.17 5.09
C SER A 371 -2.02 -1.17 6.62
N ARG A 372 -0.78 -1.28 7.14
CA ARG A 372 -0.45 -1.55 8.55
C ARG A 372 -1.21 -2.73 9.15
N ARG A 373 -1.67 -3.65 8.31
CA ARG A 373 -2.39 -4.86 8.74
C ARG A 373 -1.39 -5.97 8.99
N TRP A 374 -1.67 -6.76 10.01
CA TRP A 374 -0.86 -7.91 10.37
C TRP A 374 -1.42 -9.15 9.67
N VAL A 375 -0.73 -9.66 8.65
CA VAL A 375 -1.19 -10.76 7.78
C VAL A 375 -0.45 -12.04 8.12
N GLU A 376 -1.17 -13.16 8.25
CA GLU A 376 -0.59 -14.47 8.53
C GLU A 376 0.39 -14.90 7.43
N VAL A 377 1.61 -15.25 7.85
CA VAL A 377 2.65 -15.83 6.99
C VAL A 377 2.91 -17.28 7.36
N GLN A 378 3.20 -18.12 6.35
CA GLN A 378 3.49 -19.53 6.60
C GLN A 378 4.88 -19.75 7.19
N GLN A 379 5.82 -18.87 6.80
CA GLN A 379 7.22 -18.88 7.15
C GLN A 379 7.70 -17.42 7.12
N ILE A 380 8.59 -17.05 8.04
CA ILE A 380 9.08 -15.67 8.17
C ILE A 380 10.24 -15.37 7.22
N MET A 381 10.52 -14.08 7.04
CA MET A 381 11.77 -13.60 6.45
C MET A 381 12.62 -12.88 7.49
N LEU A 382 13.92 -12.77 7.23
CA LEU A 382 14.83 -11.97 8.06
C LEU A 382 14.47 -10.48 7.95
N GLY A 383 14.45 -9.78 9.08
CA GLY A 383 14.19 -8.34 9.17
C GLY A 383 12.71 -7.93 9.03
N ASP A 384 11.78 -8.87 8.98
CA ASP A 384 10.35 -8.59 9.00
C ASP A 384 9.86 -8.15 10.39
N ASP A 385 8.91 -7.21 10.41
CA ASP A 385 8.15 -6.88 11.61
C ASP A 385 7.10 -7.95 11.85
N LEU A 386 7.20 -8.62 13.00
CA LEU A 386 6.40 -9.79 13.32
C LEU A 386 5.61 -9.59 14.62
N ARG A 387 4.41 -10.16 14.61
CA ARG A 387 3.64 -10.50 15.81
C ARG A 387 3.42 -12.00 15.83
N LEU A 388 3.75 -12.64 16.95
CA LEU A 388 3.62 -14.09 17.09
C LEU A 388 2.52 -14.40 18.09
N LEU A 389 1.46 -15.05 17.61
CA LEU A 389 0.42 -15.58 18.47
C LEU A 389 0.73 -17.06 18.76
N VAL A 390 1.00 -17.37 20.01
CA VAL A 390 1.59 -18.64 20.45
C VAL A 390 0.71 -19.29 21.50
N GLU A 391 0.41 -20.57 21.34
CA GLU A 391 -0.24 -21.34 22.39
C GLU A 391 0.66 -21.43 23.64
N ASP A 392 0.10 -21.26 24.83
CA ASP A 392 0.86 -21.05 26.08
C ASP A 392 1.87 -22.18 26.37
N GLY A 393 1.57 -23.43 25.97
CA GLY A 393 2.51 -24.55 26.08
C GLY A 393 3.79 -24.42 25.26
N LEU A 394 3.82 -23.57 24.21
CA LEU A 394 5.01 -23.25 23.41
C LEU A 394 5.68 -21.93 23.81
N ALA A 395 4.99 -21.04 24.53
CA ALA A 395 5.46 -19.68 24.80
C ALA A 395 6.85 -19.62 25.47
N PRO A 396 7.20 -20.47 26.47
CA PRO A 396 8.54 -20.44 27.07
C PRO A 396 9.65 -20.77 26.06
N ARG A 397 9.41 -21.77 25.20
CA ARG A 397 10.38 -22.18 24.17
C ARG A 397 10.52 -21.12 23.08
N VAL A 398 9.43 -20.42 22.73
CA VAL A 398 9.49 -19.28 21.81
C VAL A 398 10.33 -18.16 22.41
N ALA A 399 10.11 -17.79 23.68
CA ALA A 399 10.91 -16.76 24.35
C ALA A 399 12.41 -17.10 24.38
N GLU A 400 12.78 -18.36 24.64
CA GLU A 400 14.18 -18.83 24.58
C GLU A 400 14.80 -18.66 23.18
N ILE A 401 14.03 -18.95 22.13
CA ILE A 401 14.50 -18.79 20.75
C ILE A 401 14.63 -17.31 20.39
N LEU A 402 13.62 -16.49 20.69
CA LEU A 402 13.63 -15.05 20.40
C LEU A 402 14.77 -14.32 21.10
N ALA A 403 15.18 -14.76 22.29
CA ALA A 403 16.34 -14.21 23.00
C ALA A 403 17.66 -14.40 22.24
N VAL A 404 17.73 -15.36 21.32
CA VAL A 404 18.93 -15.67 20.51
C VAL A 404 18.80 -15.12 19.09
N VAL A 405 17.60 -15.16 18.51
CA VAL A 405 17.42 -14.89 17.07
C VAL A 405 16.81 -13.55 16.73
N ALA A 406 16.17 -12.87 17.68
CA ALA A 406 15.46 -11.63 17.42
C ALA A 406 16.21 -10.40 17.96
N ARG A 407 16.00 -9.26 17.32
CA ARG A 407 16.44 -7.95 17.81
C ARG A 407 15.88 -7.73 19.23
N PRO A 408 16.66 -7.17 20.17
CA PRO A 408 16.14 -6.80 21.48
C PRO A 408 14.91 -5.88 21.39
N GLY A 409 14.03 -5.90 22.38
CA GLY A 409 12.85 -5.02 22.46
C GLY A 409 11.50 -5.70 22.24
N TRP A 410 11.48 -6.99 21.87
CA TRP A 410 10.24 -7.77 21.85
C TRP A 410 9.71 -8.01 23.27
N GLU A 411 8.38 -8.12 23.40
CA GLU A 411 7.73 -8.41 24.67
C GLU A 411 6.56 -9.39 24.52
N ALA A 412 6.25 -10.12 25.58
CA ALA A 412 4.99 -10.85 25.71
C ALA A 412 3.91 -9.88 26.20
N ALA A 413 3.01 -9.48 25.31
CA ALA A 413 2.01 -8.46 25.58
C ALA A 413 0.99 -8.94 26.63
N THR A 414 0.54 -8.02 27.47
CA THR A 414 -0.58 -8.28 28.38
C THR A 414 -1.83 -8.64 27.58
N PRO A 415 -2.62 -9.65 27.99
CA PRO A 415 -3.80 -10.07 27.23
C PRO A 415 -4.75 -8.92 26.92
N TYR A 416 -5.08 -8.79 25.63
CA TYR A 416 -6.00 -7.77 25.14
C TYR A 416 -7.46 -8.18 25.39
N SER A 417 -8.38 -7.20 25.43
CA SER A 417 -9.81 -7.51 25.46
C SER A 417 -10.21 -8.28 24.20
N GLY A 418 -10.77 -9.48 24.37
CA GLY A 418 -11.18 -10.37 23.27
C GLY A 418 -10.08 -11.32 22.79
N GLN A 419 -8.90 -11.32 23.41
CA GLN A 419 -7.86 -12.31 23.12
C GLN A 419 -8.30 -13.69 23.65
N PRO A 420 -8.09 -14.77 22.87
CA PRO A 420 -8.42 -16.15 23.27
C PRO A 420 -7.61 -16.59 24.50
N GLU A 421 -8.24 -17.36 25.40
CA GLU A 421 -7.56 -17.95 26.56
C GLU A 421 -6.58 -19.05 26.12
N GLY A 422 -5.43 -19.18 26.80
CA GLY A 422 -4.40 -20.17 26.45
C GLY A 422 -3.45 -19.74 25.33
N TRP A 423 -3.46 -18.46 24.96
CA TRP A 423 -2.60 -17.89 23.93
C TRP A 423 -1.87 -16.65 24.44
N THR A 424 -0.59 -16.59 24.14
CA THR A 424 0.31 -15.46 24.41
C THR A 424 0.65 -14.75 23.09
N LEU A 425 0.55 -13.42 23.06
CA LEU A 425 0.94 -12.59 21.92
C LEU A 425 2.32 -11.97 22.19
N PHE A 426 3.29 -12.25 21.32
CA PHE A 426 4.57 -11.54 21.31
C PHE A 426 4.51 -10.39 20.30
N THR A 427 4.93 -9.20 20.72
CA THR A 427 4.96 -7.98 19.91
C THR A 427 6.39 -7.42 19.82
N GLY A 428 6.67 -6.64 18.76
CA GLY A 428 8.00 -6.06 18.53
C GLY A 428 9.06 -7.11 18.14
N VAL A 429 8.63 -8.20 17.49
CA VAL A 429 9.53 -9.28 17.11
C VAL A 429 10.13 -8.98 15.74
N GLU A 430 11.46 -8.91 15.66
CA GLU A 430 12.22 -8.80 14.41
C GLU A 430 13.28 -9.91 14.40
N VAL A 431 13.14 -10.93 13.55
CA VAL A 431 14.09 -12.05 13.50
C VAL A 431 15.25 -11.71 12.57
N LEU A 432 16.48 -11.83 13.08
CA LEU A 432 17.72 -11.45 12.39
C LEU A 432 18.73 -12.60 12.26
N ASN A 433 18.60 -13.67 13.06
CA ASN A 433 19.41 -14.88 12.90
C ASN A 433 18.57 -16.09 12.47
N HIS A 434 19.24 -17.05 11.83
CA HIS A 434 18.68 -18.37 11.63
C HIS A 434 18.69 -19.18 12.96
N PRO A 435 17.59 -19.85 13.36
CA PRO A 435 17.49 -20.55 14.65
C PRO A 435 18.38 -21.79 14.78
N GLY A 436 18.91 -22.30 13.67
CA GLY A 436 19.90 -23.38 13.63
C GLY A 436 19.43 -24.63 14.38
N SER A 437 20.22 -25.10 15.34
CA SER A 437 19.90 -26.31 16.11
C SER A 437 18.76 -26.16 17.13
N LEU A 438 18.33 -24.93 17.44
CA LEU A 438 17.21 -24.65 18.36
C LEU A 438 15.88 -25.17 17.80
N ILE A 439 15.77 -25.24 16.46
CA ILE A 439 14.65 -25.87 15.75
C ILE A 439 15.21 -26.98 14.86
N PRO A 440 15.18 -28.25 15.31
CA PRO A 440 15.82 -29.34 14.58
C PRO A 440 15.15 -29.62 13.23
N ALA A 441 15.88 -29.42 12.13
CA ALA A 441 15.41 -29.69 10.76
C ALA A 441 14.99 -31.16 10.51
N ASN A 442 15.39 -32.08 11.39
CA ASN A 442 15.05 -33.51 11.30
C ASN A 442 13.76 -33.89 12.05
N LYS A 443 13.06 -32.95 12.70
CA LYS A 443 11.79 -33.18 13.40
C LYS A 443 10.67 -32.35 12.78
N MET A 444 9.44 -32.84 12.92
CA MET A 444 8.27 -32.02 12.64
C MET A 444 8.03 -31.19 13.89
N ASP A 445 8.23 -29.88 13.77
CA ASP A 445 8.26 -28.93 14.87
C ASP A 445 7.25 -27.81 14.61
N ASP A 446 6.41 -27.49 15.58
CA ASP A 446 5.42 -26.41 15.50
C ASP A 446 6.08 -25.04 15.28
N LEU A 447 7.37 -24.89 15.62
CA LEU A 447 8.12 -23.65 15.48
C LEU A 447 8.80 -23.47 14.12
N SER A 448 8.59 -24.39 13.17
CA SER A 448 9.20 -24.32 11.84
C SER A 448 8.91 -23.02 11.07
N ALA A 449 7.81 -22.33 11.42
CA ALA A 449 7.47 -21.03 10.84
C ALA A 449 8.51 -19.95 11.17
N LEU A 450 9.30 -20.11 12.24
CA LEU A 450 10.39 -19.20 12.63
C LEU A 450 11.71 -19.48 11.90
N ILE A 451 11.79 -20.50 11.07
CA ILE A 451 12.96 -20.74 10.21
C ILE A 451 12.83 -19.77 9.03
N PRO A 452 13.76 -18.81 8.84
CA PRO A 452 13.64 -17.85 7.74
C PRO A 452 13.69 -18.54 6.36
N LEU A 453 12.98 -17.98 5.38
CA LEU A 453 13.03 -18.44 3.98
C LEU A 453 14.36 -18.08 3.28
N THR A 454 15.06 -17.07 3.76
CA THR A 454 16.26 -16.49 3.15
C THR A 454 17.42 -16.49 4.15
N ALA A 455 18.64 -16.59 3.63
CA ALA A 455 19.86 -16.49 4.44
C ALA A 455 20.45 -15.07 4.42
N SER A 456 20.04 -14.25 3.46
CA SER A 456 20.42 -12.85 3.36
C SER A 456 19.19 -11.96 3.14
N THR A 457 19.26 -10.71 3.60
CA THR A 457 18.21 -9.72 3.35
C THR A 457 18.81 -8.33 3.26
N LEU A 458 18.27 -7.52 2.37
CA LEU A 458 18.42 -6.06 2.38
C LEU A 458 17.01 -5.51 2.32
N LYS A 459 16.55 -4.91 3.42
CA LYS A 459 15.20 -4.38 3.55
C LYS A 459 15.26 -2.93 3.99
N VAL A 460 14.33 -2.15 3.45
CA VAL A 460 14.05 -0.77 3.88
C VAL A 460 12.67 -0.82 4.52
N SER A 461 12.56 -0.48 5.80
CA SER A 461 11.30 -0.61 6.53
C SER A 461 11.17 0.44 7.63
N GLY A 462 9.96 0.58 8.18
CA GLY A 462 9.61 1.71 9.06
C GLY A 462 9.38 3.01 8.28
N GLY A 463 9.52 4.14 8.97
CA GLY A 463 9.20 5.46 8.42
C GLY A 463 7.71 5.65 8.08
N PHE A 464 7.42 6.71 7.33
CA PHE A 464 6.08 7.01 6.80
C PHE A 464 6.06 6.77 5.28
N ALA A 465 5.41 5.68 4.85
CA ALA A 465 5.34 5.31 3.44
C ALA A 465 4.32 6.18 2.70
N ILE A 466 4.61 6.53 1.45
CA ILE A 466 3.71 7.31 0.61
C ILE A 466 3.01 6.34 -0.36
N PRO A 467 1.67 6.28 -0.37
CA PRO A 467 0.96 5.40 -1.29
C PRO A 467 1.14 5.88 -2.73
N GLY A 468 1.26 4.92 -3.67
CA GLY A 468 1.42 5.21 -5.09
C GLY A 468 1.63 3.93 -5.89
N SER A 469 1.73 4.08 -7.21
CA SER A 469 2.02 2.97 -8.14
C SER A 469 3.45 2.47 -7.99
N VAL A 470 4.38 3.38 -7.69
CA VAL A 470 5.80 3.07 -7.47
C VAL A 470 6.01 2.73 -6.00
N ARG A 471 6.48 1.51 -5.73
CA ARG A 471 6.87 1.10 -4.37
C ARG A 471 8.19 1.74 -3.96
N GLY A 472 8.39 1.84 -2.65
CA GLY A 472 9.62 2.37 -2.08
C GLY A 472 9.65 3.90 -1.95
N LYS A 473 8.47 4.53 -1.87
CA LYS A 473 8.31 5.97 -1.65
C LYS A 473 8.02 6.22 -0.16
N TRP A 474 8.79 7.09 0.49
CA TRP A 474 8.64 7.49 1.89
C TRP A 474 8.69 9.00 2.04
N HIS A 475 8.14 9.48 3.14
CA HIS A 475 8.22 10.88 3.52
C HIS A 475 9.62 11.25 4.00
N ALA A 476 10.19 12.36 3.51
CA ALA A 476 11.55 12.77 3.87
C ALA A 476 11.73 13.13 5.34
N ALA A 477 10.68 13.65 6.00
CA ALA A 477 10.70 13.96 7.44
C ALA A 477 10.64 12.72 8.36
N LEU A 478 10.12 11.59 7.86
CA LEU A 478 10.09 10.31 8.56
C LEU A 478 10.59 9.19 7.63
N PRO A 479 11.89 9.22 7.29
CA PRO A 479 12.45 8.23 6.39
C PRO A 479 12.57 6.87 7.10
N PRO A 480 12.66 5.77 6.33
CA PRO A 480 12.76 4.42 6.88
C PRO A 480 14.13 4.14 7.51
N GLU A 481 14.29 2.96 8.10
CA GLU A 481 15.59 2.39 8.46
C GLU A 481 16.02 1.30 7.46
N ILE A 482 17.34 1.14 7.31
CA ILE A 482 17.93 0.05 6.55
C ILE A 482 18.14 -1.13 7.49
N ARG A 483 17.70 -2.32 7.08
CA ARG A 483 17.93 -3.60 7.75
C ARG A 483 18.64 -4.54 6.80
N ALA A 484 19.90 -4.83 7.07
CA ALA A 484 20.70 -5.73 6.26
C ALA A 484 21.21 -6.89 7.11
N VAL A 485 21.00 -8.11 6.64
CA VAL A 485 21.52 -9.34 7.25
C VAL A 485 22.23 -10.14 6.16
N ASN A 486 23.44 -10.60 6.43
CA ASN A 486 24.16 -11.47 5.51
C ASN A 486 25.11 -12.41 6.25
N ASP A 487 24.95 -13.70 6.01
CA ASP A 487 25.80 -14.76 6.58
C ASP A 487 27.12 -14.99 5.81
N ALA A 488 27.45 -14.13 4.82
CA ALA A 488 28.64 -14.29 4.00
C ALA A 488 29.95 -14.25 4.84
N PRO A 489 30.88 -15.18 4.60
CA PRO A 489 32.15 -15.23 5.32
C PRO A 489 32.98 -13.97 5.02
N GLY A 490 33.33 -13.22 6.06
CA GLY A 490 34.15 -12.01 5.96
C GLY A 490 33.39 -10.68 6.09
N GLY A 491 32.07 -10.72 6.36
CA GLY A 491 31.22 -9.56 6.55
C GLY A 491 30.72 -8.94 5.24
N PHE A 492 30.12 -7.76 5.32
CA PHE A 492 29.57 -7.02 4.18
C PHE A 492 29.56 -5.51 4.44
N ILE A 493 29.29 -4.75 3.39
CA ILE A 493 29.16 -3.29 3.42
C ILE A 493 27.79 -2.92 2.87
N VAL A 494 27.14 -1.96 3.51
CA VAL A 494 25.93 -1.30 3.00
C VAL A 494 26.31 0.10 2.53
N ARG A 495 25.93 0.47 1.30
CA ARG A 495 26.17 1.80 0.72
C ARG A 495 24.86 2.50 0.44
N LEU A 496 24.80 3.79 0.80
CA LEU A 496 23.74 4.70 0.37
C LEU A 496 24.30 5.64 -0.70
N VAL A 497 23.69 5.59 -1.88
CA VAL A 497 24.07 6.39 -3.05
C VAL A 497 22.91 7.28 -3.44
N GLN A 498 23.17 8.58 -3.59
CA GLN A 498 22.19 9.51 -4.15
C GLN A 498 22.27 9.48 -5.68
N LEU A 499 21.11 9.34 -6.31
CA LEU A 499 20.97 9.35 -7.76
C LEU A 499 20.58 10.77 -8.19
N ASP A 500 21.55 11.56 -8.64
CA ASP A 500 21.31 12.96 -9.01
C ASP A 500 20.31 13.07 -10.18
N ARG A 501 19.29 13.92 -10.00
CA ARG A 501 18.25 14.22 -11.01
C ARG A 501 18.74 15.21 -12.09
N SER A 502 19.83 15.92 -11.81
CA SER A 502 20.23 17.16 -12.50
C SER A 502 21.61 17.14 -13.17
N SER A 503 22.50 16.22 -12.81
CA SER A 503 23.86 16.21 -13.37
C SER A 503 23.93 15.60 -14.78
N ASP A 504 24.68 16.26 -15.65
CA ASP A 504 24.98 15.82 -17.02
C ASP A 504 25.82 14.53 -17.09
N ASP A 505 26.41 14.15 -15.95
CA ASP A 505 27.22 12.96 -15.68
C ASP A 505 26.61 12.13 -14.54
N LEU A 506 26.63 10.80 -14.66
CA LEU A 506 26.23 9.86 -13.60
C LEU A 506 27.28 9.85 -12.47
N GLU A 507 27.54 10.99 -11.84
CA GLU A 507 28.29 11.00 -10.60
C GLU A 507 27.37 10.49 -9.49
N GLU A 508 27.44 9.19 -9.25
CA GLU A 508 26.89 8.56 -8.06
C GLU A 508 27.53 9.20 -6.84
N ARG A 509 26.76 10.02 -6.14
CA ARG A 509 27.24 10.65 -4.91
C ARG A 509 27.05 9.64 -3.77
N HIS A 510 28.16 9.07 -3.32
CA HIS A 510 28.18 8.29 -2.09
C HIS A 510 27.83 9.19 -0.90
N ILE A 511 26.74 8.86 -0.21
CA ILE A 511 26.25 9.61 0.95
C ILE A 511 26.79 9.00 2.24
N ALA A 512 26.66 7.69 2.38
CA ALA A 512 27.08 6.95 3.57
C ALA A 512 27.49 5.52 3.21
N GLU A 513 28.37 4.97 4.03
CA GLU A 513 28.82 3.59 3.95
C GLU A 513 28.91 3.02 5.38
N TRP A 514 28.33 1.85 5.58
CA TRP A 514 28.35 1.13 6.86
C TRP A 514 28.96 -0.25 6.62
N SER A 515 29.93 -0.62 7.43
CA SER A 515 30.60 -1.93 7.33
C SER A 515 30.19 -2.80 8.50
N ASP A 516 29.97 -4.09 8.22
CA ASP A 516 29.72 -5.10 9.24
C ASP A 516 31.01 -5.32 10.05
N ASP A 517 30.92 -5.17 11.37
CA ASP A 517 32.02 -5.39 12.32
C ASP A 517 32.16 -6.86 12.73
N GLY A 518 31.45 -7.76 12.05
CA GLY A 518 31.40 -9.20 12.32
C GLY A 518 30.14 -9.62 13.09
N ALA A 519 29.19 -8.70 13.29
CA ALA A 519 27.86 -8.96 13.84
C ALA A 519 26.86 -9.48 12.79
N GLY A 520 27.24 -9.57 11.51
CA GLY A 520 26.41 -10.14 10.44
C GLY A 520 25.10 -9.40 10.16
N VAL A 521 24.91 -8.24 10.80
CA VAL A 521 23.69 -7.43 10.78
C VAL A 521 24.06 -5.95 10.80
N ILE A 522 23.42 -5.16 9.95
CA ILE A 522 23.47 -3.69 9.96
C ILE A 522 22.04 -3.17 10.08
N ILE A 523 21.79 -2.33 11.09
CA ILE A 523 20.51 -1.60 11.27
C ILE A 523 20.82 -0.11 11.38
N GLU A 524 20.38 0.66 10.39
CA GLU A 524 20.74 2.07 10.27
C GLU A 524 19.51 2.94 9.98
N PRO A 525 19.03 3.73 10.98
CA PRO A 525 17.95 4.69 10.78
C PRO A 525 18.39 5.85 9.87
N LEU A 526 17.63 6.12 8.80
CA LEU A 526 17.97 7.21 7.88
C LEU A 526 17.59 8.60 8.42
N ALA A 527 16.76 8.66 9.46
CA ALA A 527 16.31 9.92 10.06
C ALA A 527 17.48 10.80 10.55
N GLY A 528 18.62 10.20 10.95
CA GLY A 528 19.79 10.93 11.39
C GLY A 528 20.59 11.63 10.28
N LEU A 529 20.32 11.33 9.02
CA LEU A 529 21.09 11.84 7.87
C LEU A 529 20.53 13.13 7.27
N ASN A 530 19.31 13.54 7.65
CA ASN A 530 18.60 14.71 7.08
C ASN A 530 18.60 14.72 5.55
N LEU A 531 18.26 13.58 4.94
CA LEU A 531 18.25 13.43 3.49
C LEU A 531 17.14 14.31 2.88
N PRO A 532 17.44 15.15 1.87
CA PRO A 532 16.41 15.90 1.17
C PRO A 532 15.54 14.99 0.29
N ASP A 533 14.43 15.53 -0.19
CA ASP A 533 13.63 14.92 -1.25
C ASP A 533 14.53 14.53 -2.44
N GLY A 534 14.42 13.27 -2.88
CA GLY A 534 15.33 12.75 -3.88
C GLY A 534 15.22 11.25 -4.10
N ASP A 535 16.05 10.75 -5.02
CA ASP A 535 16.11 9.35 -5.40
C ASP A 535 17.43 8.76 -4.90
N TYR A 536 17.34 7.64 -4.21
CA TYR A 536 18.47 6.99 -3.55
C TYR A 536 18.50 5.51 -3.90
N ARG A 537 19.69 4.93 -3.89
CA ARG A 537 19.93 3.49 -4.03
C ARG A 537 20.71 2.99 -2.83
N ILE A 538 20.25 1.88 -2.27
CA ILE A 538 20.92 1.18 -1.19
C ILE A 538 21.49 -0.12 -1.76
N GLU A 539 22.74 -0.41 -1.46
CA GLU A 539 23.46 -1.58 -1.98
C GLU A 539 24.05 -2.38 -0.84
N LEU A 540 23.92 -3.70 -0.90
CA LEU A 540 24.62 -4.64 -0.01
C LEU A 540 25.74 -5.32 -0.80
N VAL A 541 26.98 -5.10 -0.38
CA VAL A 541 28.19 -5.63 -1.02
C VAL A 541 28.90 -6.59 -0.06
N PRO A 542 28.93 -7.90 -0.33
CA PRO A 542 29.69 -8.85 0.47
C PRO A 542 31.19 -8.53 0.46
N SER A 543 31.87 -8.79 1.58
CA SER A 543 33.31 -8.56 1.71
C SER A 543 34.10 -9.33 0.67
N GLY A 544 35.07 -8.66 0.04
CA GLY A 544 35.89 -9.22 -1.03
C GLY A 544 35.23 -9.25 -2.42
N GLN A 545 34.00 -8.78 -2.57
CA GLN A 545 33.33 -8.60 -3.87
C GLN A 545 33.23 -7.11 -4.25
N SER A 546 33.21 -6.82 -5.55
CA SER A 546 32.96 -5.47 -6.08
C SER A 546 31.49 -5.21 -6.39
N ASP A 547 30.77 -6.26 -6.77
CA ASP A 547 29.40 -6.18 -7.25
C ASP A 547 28.43 -6.40 -6.08
N PRO A 548 27.32 -5.65 -6.01
CA PRO A 548 26.33 -5.80 -4.97
C PRO A 548 25.58 -7.14 -5.09
N SER A 549 25.34 -7.81 -3.97
CA SER A 549 24.52 -9.03 -3.94
C SER A 549 23.02 -8.72 -3.88
N SER A 550 22.65 -7.54 -3.38
CA SER A 550 21.28 -7.03 -3.35
C SER A 550 21.29 -5.51 -3.44
N SER A 551 20.23 -4.92 -3.98
CA SER A 551 20.02 -3.48 -3.98
C SER A 551 18.53 -3.12 -3.84
N ALA A 552 18.27 -1.95 -3.27
CA ALA A 552 16.94 -1.41 -3.03
C ALA A 552 16.87 0.05 -3.48
N MET A 553 15.77 0.44 -4.10
CA MET A 553 15.48 1.85 -4.42
C MET A 553 14.73 2.51 -3.26
N LEU A 554 15.07 3.77 -2.97
CA LEU A 554 14.45 4.59 -1.94
C LEU A 554 14.12 5.96 -2.55
N TYR A 555 12.84 6.34 -2.53
CA TYR A 555 12.36 7.64 -2.98
C TYR A 555 11.88 8.44 -1.77
N LEU A 556 12.51 9.57 -1.51
CA LEU A 556 12.07 10.50 -0.46
C LEU A 556 11.29 11.66 -1.10
N ARG A 557 10.09 11.93 -0.59
CA ARG A 557 9.21 13.00 -1.04
C ARG A 557 8.58 13.72 0.15
N SER A 558 8.03 14.89 -0.10
CA SER A 558 7.29 15.71 0.86
C SER A 558 6.24 16.55 0.13
N GLY A 559 5.50 17.39 0.85
CA GLY A 559 4.61 18.41 0.27
C GLY A 559 5.31 19.34 -0.71
N ASP A 560 6.65 19.49 -0.63
CA ASP A 560 7.44 20.33 -1.54
C ASP A 560 7.68 19.70 -2.91
N THR A 561 7.47 18.39 -3.07
CA THR A 561 7.68 17.68 -4.34
C THR A 561 6.40 17.04 -4.84
N ARG A 562 5.49 17.82 -5.45
CA ARG A 562 4.19 17.33 -5.95
C ARG A 562 4.30 16.08 -6.83
N ASP A 563 3.34 15.16 -6.64
CA ASP A 563 3.05 14.11 -7.61
C ASP A 563 2.27 14.73 -8.79
N GLU A 564 3.00 15.31 -9.75
CA GLU A 564 2.43 16.05 -10.89
C GLU A 564 1.31 15.27 -11.62
N ARG A 565 1.48 13.95 -11.76
CA ARG A 565 0.47 13.12 -12.42
C ARG A 565 -0.80 13.05 -11.58
N GLN A 566 -0.67 12.74 -10.30
CA GLN A 566 -1.83 12.62 -9.43
C GLN A 566 -2.59 13.95 -9.32
N TRP A 567 -1.87 15.06 -9.26
CA TRP A 567 -2.44 16.41 -9.34
C TRP A 567 -3.17 16.68 -10.67
N HIS A 568 -2.62 16.23 -11.80
CA HIS A 568 -3.28 16.35 -13.11
C HIS A 568 -4.51 15.46 -13.28
N LEU A 569 -4.52 14.28 -12.65
CA LEU A 569 -5.63 13.32 -12.71
C LEU A 569 -6.72 13.59 -11.67
N ALA A 570 -6.41 14.34 -10.61
CA ALA A 570 -7.38 14.72 -9.61
C ALA A 570 -8.48 15.58 -10.24
N GLU A 571 -9.72 15.07 -10.21
CA GLU A 571 -10.88 15.87 -10.55
C GLU A 571 -11.06 16.96 -9.49
N SER A 572 -11.29 18.20 -9.91
CA SER A 572 -11.56 19.27 -8.95
C SER A 572 -12.87 19.01 -8.23
N ILE A 573 -12.82 19.08 -6.90
CA ILE A 573 -13.93 18.83 -5.99
C ILE A 573 -14.37 20.16 -5.39
N SER A 574 -15.58 20.57 -5.75
CA SER A 574 -16.27 21.69 -5.12
C SER A 574 -17.56 21.24 -4.47
N TYR A 575 -17.94 21.92 -3.38
CA TYR A 575 -19.24 21.75 -2.75
C TYR A 575 -20.25 22.70 -3.38
N GLY A 576 -21.50 22.26 -3.47
CA GLY A 576 -22.59 23.00 -4.09
C GLY A 576 -23.79 23.20 -3.17
N PRO A 577 -24.90 23.74 -3.70
CA PRO A 577 -26.14 23.91 -2.95
C PRO A 577 -26.82 22.56 -2.63
N GLY A 578 -27.78 22.58 -1.69
CA GLY A 578 -28.56 21.38 -1.33
C GLY A 578 -27.67 20.23 -0.85
N ILE A 579 -27.86 19.02 -1.38
CA ILE A 579 -27.06 17.84 -1.05
C ILE A 579 -25.56 18.01 -1.41
N GLY A 580 -25.24 18.96 -2.30
CA GLY A 580 -23.85 19.35 -2.60
C GLY A 580 -23.08 19.87 -1.39
N ALA A 581 -23.76 20.35 -0.35
CA ALA A 581 -23.14 20.74 0.92
C ALA A 581 -22.51 19.56 1.68
N LEU A 582 -22.84 18.32 1.27
CA LEU A 582 -22.24 17.08 1.76
C LEU A 582 -21.16 16.54 0.82
N GLY A 583 -20.76 17.28 -0.22
CA GLY A 583 -19.76 16.84 -1.19
C GLY A 583 -20.30 15.86 -2.23
N VAL A 584 -21.61 15.85 -2.48
CA VAL A 584 -22.21 15.15 -3.62
C VAL A 584 -22.11 16.06 -4.84
N ALA A 585 -21.74 15.51 -6.00
CA ALA A 585 -21.70 16.30 -7.22
C ALA A 585 -23.11 16.81 -7.59
N THR A 586 -23.20 18.08 -7.99
CA THR A 586 -24.46 18.73 -8.39
C THR A 586 -24.23 19.50 -9.70
N ASP A 587 -25.15 19.38 -10.65
CA ASP A 587 -25.06 20.01 -11.99
C ASP A 587 -25.31 21.54 -12.00
N THR A 588 -25.22 22.22 -10.85
CA THR A 588 -25.62 23.63 -10.72
C THR A 588 -24.43 24.58 -10.60
N ASP A 589 -24.30 25.51 -11.55
CA ASP A 589 -23.26 26.56 -11.55
C ASP A 589 -23.59 27.77 -10.64
N SER A 590 -24.67 27.73 -9.85
CA SER A 590 -25.13 28.89 -9.09
C SER A 590 -24.18 29.29 -7.97
N MET A 591 -23.52 28.31 -7.35
CA MET A 591 -22.58 28.49 -6.25
C MET A 591 -21.65 27.28 -6.16
N SER A 592 -20.36 27.54 -5.97
CA SER A 592 -19.37 26.50 -5.70
C SER A 592 -18.45 26.91 -4.55
N ILE A 593 -17.99 25.93 -3.78
CA ILE A 593 -17.16 26.15 -2.60
C ILE A 593 -15.92 25.26 -2.67
N GLN A 594 -14.73 25.87 -2.56
CA GLN A 594 -13.43 25.19 -2.55
C GLN A 594 -12.63 25.64 -1.32
N GLY A 595 -12.31 24.71 -0.43
CA GLY A 595 -11.81 25.06 0.90
C GLY A 595 -12.82 25.94 1.64
N HIS A 596 -12.41 27.16 1.97
CA HIS A 596 -13.25 28.20 2.58
C HIS A 596 -13.73 29.27 1.58
N ALA A 597 -13.25 29.25 0.34
CA ALA A 597 -13.66 30.19 -0.69
C ALA A 597 -15.06 29.83 -1.20
N VAL A 598 -15.95 30.84 -1.25
CA VAL A 598 -17.30 30.72 -1.81
C VAL A 598 -17.36 31.53 -3.10
N PHE A 599 -17.68 30.86 -4.20
CA PHE A 599 -17.87 31.45 -5.52
C PHE A 599 -19.36 31.46 -5.88
N GLY A 600 -19.80 32.50 -6.58
CA GLY A 600 -21.20 32.74 -6.87
C GLY A 600 -21.93 33.51 -5.76
N SER A 601 -23.25 33.62 -5.87
CA SER A 601 -24.07 34.31 -4.88
C SER A 601 -25.04 33.31 -4.25
N PRO A 602 -24.92 33.02 -2.94
CA PRO A 602 -25.88 32.16 -2.27
C PRO A 602 -27.27 32.81 -2.27
N GLU A 603 -28.32 31.99 -2.24
CA GLU A 603 -29.67 32.51 -2.07
C GLU A 603 -29.77 33.28 -0.75
N PRO A 604 -30.55 34.39 -0.71
CA PRO A 604 -30.63 35.21 0.49
C PRO A 604 -31.13 34.38 1.67
N PRO A 605 -30.47 34.50 2.83
CA PRO A 605 -30.77 33.69 4.01
C PRO A 605 -32.23 33.86 4.43
N PRO A 606 -32.97 32.77 4.74
CA PRO A 606 -34.31 32.91 5.28
C PRO A 606 -34.25 33.56 6.68
N THR A 607 -35.32 34.27 7.07
CA THR A 607 -35.42 34.95 8.37
C THR A 607 -35.26 33.94 9.51
N LEU A 608 -34.42 34.24 10.51
CA LEU A 608 -34.17 33.38 11.69
C LEU A 608 -35.47 33.13 12.49
N ARG A 609 -35.70 31.88 12.94
CA ARG A 609 -36.91 31.49 13.71
C ARG A 609 -36.62 31.03 15.15
N GLY A 610 -35.37 30.79 15.52
CA GLY A 610 -35.02 30.30 16.86
C GLY A 610 -33.61 30.63 17.29
N THR A 611 -33.34 30.46 18.60
CA THR A 611 -32.00 30.57 19.18
C THR A 611 -31.61 29.23 19.82
N PRO A 612 -30.31 28.85 19.76
CA PRO A 612 -29.86 27.59 20.35
C PRO A 612 -30.05 27.58 21.87
N PRO A 613 -30.40 26.42 22.47
CA PRO A 613 -30.48 26.29 23.92
C PRO A 613 -29.10 26.45 24.56
N ARG A 614 -29.04 27.04 25.75
CA ARG A 614 -27.78 27.27 26.48
C ARG A 614 -27.12 26.00 27.01
N ALA A 615 -27.91 24.94 27.21
CA ALA A 615 -27.44 23.67 27.74
C ALA A 615 -27.89 22.53 26.82
N PRO A 616 -27.08 21.46 26.69
CA PRO A 616 -27.47 20.24 26.00
C PRO A 616 -28.83 19.71 26.46
N SER A 617 -29.70 19.38 25.50
CA SER A 617 -31.02 18.80 25.75
C SER A 617 -31.00 17.27 25.90
N TRP A 618 -29.87 16.63 25.58
CA TRP A 618 -29.68 15.19 25.68
C TRP A 618 -29.04 14.77 27.00
N SER A 619 -29.45 13.63 27.56
CA SER A 619 -28.89 13.08 28.80
C SER A 619 -28.15 11.77 28.53
N LYS A 620 -26.91 11.67 29.03
CA LYS A 620 -26.16 10.39 29.01
C LYS A 620 -26.69 9.49 30.10
N ASP A 621 -27.49 8.49 29.74
CA ASP A 621 -27.52 7.26 30.53
C ASP A 621 -26.36 6.37 30.05
N VAL A 622 -25.37 6.13 30.90
CA VAL A 622 -24.10 5.44 30.58
C VAL A 622 -24.29 3.91 30.42
N GLY A 623 -25.54 3.47 30.23
CA GLY A 623 -25.96 2.07 30.33
C GLY A 623 -26.06 1.28 29.03
N THR A 624 -25.45 1.67 27.91
CA THR A 624 -25.46 0.79 26.72
C THR A 624 -24.29 -0.17 26.74
N ARG A 625 -24.49 -1.33 27.37
CA ARG A 625 -23.71 -2.54 27.09
C ARG A 625 -23.82 -2.84 25.60
N ARG A 626 -22.79 -2.46 24.83
CA ARG A 626 -22.60 -2.88 23.45
C ARG A 626 -22.49 -4.40 23.46
N ARG A 627 -23.54 -5.11 23.03
CA ARG A 627 -23.48 -6.57 22.88
C ARG A 627 -22.51 -6.85 21.73
N GLU A 628 -21.50 -7.66 22.00
CA GLU A 628 -20.59 -8.17 20.97
C GLU A 628 -21.42 -8.90 19.91
N ALA A 629 -21.06 -8.74 18.64
CA ALA A 629 -21.60 -9.59 17.58
C ALA A 629 -21.45 -11.04 18.04
N GLN A 630 -22.49 -11.88 17.90
CA GLN A 630 -22.32 -13.30 18.20
C GLN A 630 -21.36 -13.85 17.14
N PRO A 631 -20.13 -14.19 17.51
CA PRO A 631 -19.16 -14.63 16.53
C PRO A 631 -19.57 -16.00 16.01
N MET A 632 -19.32 -16.24 14.72
CA MET A 632 -19.61 -17.53 14.10
C MET A 632 -18.74 -18.61 14.72
N ARG A 633 -19.34 -19.76 15.07
CA ARG A 633 -18.63 -20.90 15.65
C ARG A 633 -18.18 -21.88 14.58
N ILE A 634 -16.94 -22.31 14.65
CA ILE A 634 -16.32 -23.27 13.73
C ILE A 634 -16.05 -24.57 14.50
N THR A 635 -16.20 -25.72 13.83
CA THR A 635 -15.86 -27.02 14.43
C THR A 635 -14.38 -27.08 14.85
N VAL A 636 -14.15 -27.31 16.15
CA VAL A 636 -12.81 -27.44 16.75
C VAL A 636 -12.38 -28.93 16.76
N PRO A 637 -11.12 -29.28 16.42
CA PRO A 637 -10.60 -30.65 16.49
C PRO A 637 -10.63 -31.22 17.91
N ASP A 638 -10.66 -32.55 18.01
CA ASP A 638 -10.62 -33.28 19.28
C ASP A 638 -9.45 -32.87 20.18
N SER A 639 -9.64 -33.04 21.50
CA SER A 639 -8.64 -32.73 22.53
C SER A 639 -7.34 -33.53 22.40
N ASP A 640 -7.38 -34.71 21.77
CA ASP A 640 -6.20 -35.53 21.46
C ASP A 640 -5.46 -35.09 20.19
N SER A 641 -5.90 -34.03 19.52
CA SER A 641 -5.25 -33.53 18.31
C SER A 641 -3.85 -32.97 18.57
N CYS A 642 -3.02 -32.93 17.51
CA CYS A 642 -1.69 -32.32 17.58
C CYS A 642 -1.72 -30.83 17.97
N ILE A 643 -2.86 -30.13 17.79
CA ILE A 643 -3.02 -28.72 18.15
C ILE A 643 -3.01 -28.51 19.66
N ARG A 644 -3.48 -29.50 20.43
CA ARG A 644 -3.45 -29.47 21.89
C ARG A 644 -2.21 -30.18 22.45
N THR A 645 -1.76 -31.25 21.80
CA THR A 645 -0.73 -32.15 22.35
C THR A 645 0.68 -31.93 21.81
N GLY A 646 0.84 -31.22 20.68
CA GLY A 646 2.11 -31.10 19.95
C GLY A 646 2.60 -32.42 19.31
N ARG A 647 1.80 -33.49 19.32
CA ARG A 647 2.19 -34.81 18.82
C ARG A 647 1.66 -35.04 17.40
N HIS A 648 2.54 -35.00 16.41
CA HIS A 648 2.15 -35.15 15.01
C HIS A 648 2.15 -36.61 14.53
N ARG A 649 0.99 -37.08 14.05
CA ARG A 649 0.87 -38.35 13.31
C ARG A 649 1.04 -38.09 11.81
N GLN A 650 2.04 -38.73 11.21
CA GLN A 650 2.49 -38.45 9.84
C GLN A 650 2.04 -39.53 8.86
N GLU A 651 1.67 -39.09 7.67
CA GLU A 651 1.45 -39.91 6.49
C GLU A 651 2.54 -39.60 5.47
N ILE A 652 3.37 -40.58 5.13
CA ILE A 652 4.51 -40.43 4.24
C ILE A 652 4.14 -41.02 2.88
N GLU A 653 4.37 -40.25 1.82
CA GLU A 653 4.07 -40.69 0.44
C GLU A 653 4.91 -41.90 0.04
N THR A 654 4.38 -42.70 -0.89
CA THR A 654 5.11 -43.83 -1.48
C THR A 654 5.97 -43.34 -2.63
N VAL A 655 7.23 -43.76 -2.69
CA VAL A 655 8.17 -43.36 -3.75
C VAL A 655 8.14 -44.37 -4.89
N GLU A 656 8.00 -43.88 -6.12
CA GLU A 656 8.13 -44.72 -7.31
C GLU A 656 9.58 -45.19 -7.50
N LEU A 657 9.74 -46.42 -8.00
CA LEU A 657 11.05 -47.02 -8.25
C LEU A 657 11.29 -47.14 -9.75
N ASP A 658 12.51 -46.88 -10.20
CA ASP A 658 12.94 -47.11 -11.58
C ASP A 658 13.00 -48.62 -11.89
N SER A 659 13.25 -48.95 -13.17
CA SER A 659 13.38 -50.34 -13.64
C SER A 659 14.53 -51.13 -12.98
N LYS A 660 15.40 -50.46 -12.22
CA LYS A 660 16.52 -51.03 -11.45
C LYS A 660 16.26 -51.02 -9.94
N GLY A 661 15.03 -50.74 -9.51
CA GLY A 661 14.61 -50.72 -8.11
C GLY A 661 15.14 -49.54 -7.31
N ARG A 662 15.58 -48.45 -7.96
CA ARG A 662 16.09 -47.24 -7.30
C ARG A 662 14.97 -46.18 -7.22
N PRO A 663 14.89 -45.41 -6.12
CA PRO A 663 13.95 -44.30 -6.01
C PRO A 663 14.08 -43.32 -7.18
N THR A 664 12.97 -42.99 -7.83
CA THR A 664 12.91 -42.01 -8.93
C THR A 664 13.19 -40.59 -8.43
N THR A 665 12.86 -40.31 -7.16
CA THR A 665 13.13 -39.03 -6.49
C THR A 665 14.15 -39.22 -5.36
N SER A 666 14.91 -38.16 -5.06
CA SER A 666 15.85 -38.12 -3.94
C SER A 666 15.18 -37.87 -2.59
N TRP A 667 13.94 -37.38 -2.60
CA TRP A 667 13.17 -36.98 -1.42
C TRP A 667 11.70 -37.40 -1.54
N VAL A 668 11.06 -37.59 -0.38
CA VAL A 668 9.62 -37.85 -0.21
C VAL A 668 9.06 -36.99 0.93
N TYR A 669 7.77 -36.67 0.89
CA TYR A 669 7.14 -35.80 1.89
C TYR A 669 6.27 -36.61 2.86
N GLY A 670 6.33 -36.23 4.13
CA GLY A 670 5.44 -36.70 5.18
C GLY A 670 4.57 -35.55 5.68
N ARG A 671 3.25 -35.76 5.78
CA ARG A 671 2.27 -34.74 6.17
C ARG A 671 1.53 -35.14 7.44
N CYS A 672 1.34 -34.21 8.38
CA CYS A 672 0.48 -34.48 9.53
C CYS A 672 -0.99 -34.64 9.10
N LYS A 673 -1.67 -35.69 9.57
CA LYS A 673 -3.09 -35.92 9.24
C LYS A 673 -4.00 -34.78 9.72
N THR A 674 -3.69 -34.16 10.85
CA THR A 674 -4.51 -33.13 11.47
C THR A 674 -4.07 -31.72 11.06
N CYS A 675 -2.95 -31.19 11.58
CA CYS A 675 -2.52 -29.81 11.28
C CYS A 675 -1.95 -29.61 9.87
N GLY A 676 -1.64 -30.68 9.13
CA GLY A 676 -1.10 -30.59 7.78
C GLY A 676 0.37 -30.19 7.67
N LEU A 677 1.10 -30.04 8.78
CA LEU A 677 2.54 -29.74 8.80
C LEU A 677 3.32 -30.78 7.97
N VAL A 678 4.26 -30.32 7.15
CA VAL A 678 5.00 -31.15 6.17
C VAL A 678 6.46 -31.29 6.59
N LYS A 679 7.02 -32.49 6.38
CA LYS A 679 8.45 -32.78 6.54
C LYS A 679 8.98 -33.54 5.33
N ARG A 680 10.20 -33.20 4.92
CA ARG A 680 10.93 -33.91 3.85
C ARG A 680 11.77 -35.07 4.42
N TYR A 681 11.76 -36.19 3.72
CA TYR A 681 12.47 -37.43 4.04
C TYR A 681 13.37 -37.84 2.88
N PRO A 682 14.64 -38.22 3.12
CA PRO A 682 15.48 -38.77 2.05
C PRO A 682 14.99 -40.16 1.65
N THR A 683 14.97 -40.45 0.36
CA THR A 683 14.54 -41.76 -0.17
C THR A 683 15.66 -42.80 -0.16
N ARG A 684 16.91 -42.36 0.06
CA ARG A 684 18.08 -43.24 0.16
C ARG A 684 18.48 -43.45 1.63
N ILE A 685 18.55 -44.71 2.04
CA ILE A 685 19.02 -45.11 3.37
C ILE A 685 20.54 -44.90 3.45
N ARG A 686 21.00 -43.95 4.28
CA ARG A 686 22.42 -43.82 4.63
C ARG A 686 22.81 -45.01 5.51
N THR A 687 23.82 -45.79 5.12
CA THR A 687 24.33 -46.90 5.94
C THR A 687 25.10 -46.34 7.15
N ARG A 688 25.03 -47.04 8.29
CA ARG A 688 25.52 -46.62 9.62
C ARG A 688 27.00 -46.20 9.68
N ARG A 689 27.79 -46.49 8.63
CA ARG A 689 29.21 -46.10 8.48
C ARG A 689 29.39 -44.67 7.94
N GLN A 690 28.37 -44.09 7.30
CA GLN A 690 28.34 -42.70 6.83
C GLN A 690 27.69 -41.74 7.86
N SER A 691 27.35 -42.23 9.06
CA SER A 691 26.65 -41.47 10.10
C SER A 691 27.59 -40.82 11.12
N ALA A 692 28.89 -41.14 11.06
CA ALA A 692 29.91 -40.66 11.99
C ALA A 692 30.73 -39.48 11.46
N GLU A 693 30.59 -39.14 10.18
CA GLU A 693 31.07 -37.87 9.64
C GLU A 693 29.87 -36.94 9.51
N PRO A 694 29.92 -35.71 10.06
CA PRO A 694 28.90 -34.72 9.75
C PRO A 694 28.87 -34.58 8.23
N ALA A 695 27.67 -34.61 7.65
CA ALA A 695 27.53 -34.48 6.20
C ALA A 695 28.20 -33.17 5.77
N GLU A 696 29.23 -33.23 4.93
CA GLU A 696 29.67 -32.09 4.13
C GLU A 696 28.42 -31.46 3.50
N GLY A 697 28.10 -30.23 3.91
CA GLY A 697 26.93 -29.49 3.43
C GLY A 697 25.78 -29.28 4.42
N GLN A 698 25.92 -29.57 5.72
CA GLN A 698 25.03 -28.93 6.71
C GLN A 698 25.48 -27.47 6.82
N GLU A 699 24.82 -26.56 6.10
CA GLU A 699 25.08 -25.12 6.18
C GLU A 699 24.98 -24.70 7.66
N VAL A 700 26.13 -24.37 8.24
CA VAL A 700 26.22 -23.81 9.58
C VAL A 700 25.94 -22.33 9.40
N HIS A 701 24.70 -21.93 9.63
CA HIS A 701 24.37 -20.51 9.74
C HIS A 701 25.06 -19.95 10.98
N PRO A 702 25.89 -18.89 10.85
CA PRO A 702 26.45 -18.21 12.00
C PRO A 702 25.30 -17.64 12.85
N VAL A 703 25.46 -17.72 14.18
CA VAL A 703 24.55 -17.06 15.12
C VAL A 703 25.27 -15.81 15.58
N HIS A 704 24.79 -14.65 15.15
CA HIS A 704 25.40 -13.37 15.49
C HIS A 704 24.94 -12.87 16.86
N ASP A 705 25.78 -12.09 17.54
CA ASP A 705 25.40 -11.46 18.81
C ASP A 705 24.54 -10.21 18.57
N LEU A 706 23.25 -10.32 18.88
CA LEU A 706 22.27 -9.25 18.67
C LEU A 706 22.13 -8.33 19.90
N THR A 707 22.81 -8.61 21.01
CA THR A 707 22.58 -7.92 22.29
C THR A 707 23.02 -6.47 22.31
N THR A 708 23.91 -6.08 21.38
CA THR A 708 24.43 -4.72 21.22
C THR A 708 23.53 -3.83 20.34
N LEU A 709 22.56 -4.41 19.63
CA LEU A 709 21.67 -3.67 18.75
C LEU A 709 20.69 -2.83 19.58
N SER A 710 20.45 -1.60 19.11
CA SER A 710 19.37 -0.76 19.65
C SER A 710 18.04 -1.53 19.58
N PRO A 711 17.23 -1.51 20.65
CA PRO A 711 15.94 -2.19 20.64
C PRO A 711 15.09 -1.77 19.43
N ALA A 712 14.28 -2.70 18.91
CA ALA A 712 13.28 -2.38 17.91
C ALA A 712 12.44 -1.20 18.42
N ALA A 713 12.34 -0.13 17.61
CA ALA A 713 11.53 1.01 17.99
C ALA A 713 10.09 0.53 18.14
N THR A 714 9.56 0.53 19.36
CA THR A 714 8.13 0.32 19.56
C THR A 714 7.45 1.49 18.87
N SER A 715 6.60 1.24 17.85
CA SER A 715 5.87 2.27 17.12
C SER A 715 5.40 3.35 18.09
N SER A 716 6.07 4.49 18.10
CA SER A 716 5.82 5.53 19.08
C SER A 716 4.38 5.98 18.94
N GLN A 717 3.69 6.13 20.07
CA GLN A 717 2.29 6.52 20.16
C GLN A 717 1.98 7.93 19.64
N ASP A 718 2.99 8.65 19.15
CA ASP A 718 2.81 9.97 18.57
C ASP A 718 2.28 9.80 17.14
N ARG A 719 0.98 10.04 17.02
CA ARG A 719 0.28 10.16 15.75
C ARG A 719 0.84 11.35 14.98
N ASP A 720 1.68 11.10 13.98
CA ASP A 720 2.28 12.18 13.18
C ASP A 720 1.29 12.71 12.12
N TRP A 721 0.34 13.52 12.59
CA TRP A 721 -0.63 14.22 11.74
C TRP A 721 0.05 15.17 10.75
N THR A 722 1.19 15.75 11.13
CA THR A 722 1.92 16.70 10.29
C THR A 722 2.46 16.00 9.06
N VAL A 723 3.16 14.87 9.24
CA VAL A 723 3.70 14.09 8.12
C VAL A 723 2.59 13.47 7.27
N ALA A 724 1.51 13.02 7.90
CA ALA A 724 0.36 12.50 7.15
C ALA A 724 -0.31 13.58 6.29
N PHE A 725 -0.50 14.78 6.84
CA PHE A 725 -1.08 15.90 6.08
C PHE A 725 -0.14 16.39 4.97
N ASP A 726 1.17 16.47 5.23
CA ASP A 726 2.18 16.80 4.22
C ASP A 726 2.25 15.74 3.10
N THR A 727 2.05 14.47 3.43
CA THR A 727 1.87 13.40 2.44
C THR A 727 0.64 13.62 1.58
N LEU A 728 -0.48 14.09 2.13
CA LEU A 728 -1.66 14.44 1.31
C LEU A 728 -1.37 15.63 0.38
N GLN A 729 -0.53 16.58 0.81
CA GLN A 729 -0.07 17.68 -0.04
C GLN A 729 0.79 17.19 -1.21
N HIS A 730 1.68 16.21 -0.98
CA HIS A 730 2.42 15.54 -2.07
C HIS A 730 1.47 14.96 -3.12
N LEU A 731 0.45 14.22 -2.66
CA LEU A 731 -0.51 13.49 -3.51
C LEU A 731 -1.51 14.41 -4.23
N GLY A 732 -1.93 15.52 -3.60
CA GLY A 732 -2.86 16.49 -4.18
C GLY A 732 -4.33 16.06 -4.20
N GLY A 733 -4.65 14.81 -4.54
CA GLY A 733 -6.03 14.32 -4.58
C GLY A 733 -6.15 12.96 -5.25
N GLY A 734 -7.35 12.40 -5.36
CA GLY A 734 -7.60 11.14 -6.08
C GLY A 734 -8.61 10.24 -5.38
N ALA A 735 -8.55 8.94 -5.69
CA ALA A 735 -9.47 7.95 -5.13
C ALA A 735 -9.34 7.87 -3.59
N TRP A 736 -10.47 7.66 -2.90
CA TRP A 736 -10.55 7.59 -1.43
C TRP A 736 -9.52 6.62 -0.80
N ALA A 737 -9.22 5.50 -1.47
CA ALA A 737 -8.26 4.50 -1.00
C ALA A 737 -6.85 5.06 -0.74
N SER A 738 -6.45 6.14 -1.42
CA SER A 738 -5.14 6.78 -1.19
C SER A 738 -5.09 7.49 0.18
N LEU A 739 -6.12 8.28 0.51
CA LEU A 739 -6.23 8.93 1.83
C LEU A 739 -6.38 7.90 2.95
N GLU A 740 -7.15 6.83 2.72
CA GLU A 740 -7.31 5.73 3.68
C GLU A 740 -5.95 5.10 4.03
N LYS A 741 -5.09 4.83 3.04
CA LYS A 741 -3.73 4.30 3.28
C LYS A 741 -2.84 5.26 4.07
N VAL A 742 -2.96 6.58 3.86
CA VAL A 742 -2.22 7.58 4.67
C VAL A 742 -2.71 7.55 6.12
N ALA A 743 -4.02 7.56 6.35
CA ALA A 743 -4.60 7.57 7.69
C ALA A 743 -4.32 6.27 8.47
N LEU A 744 -4.38 5.10 7.81
CA LEU A 744 -4.11 3.80 8.43
C LEU A 744 -2.68 3.68 8.98
N GLN A 745 -1.72 4.43 8.44
CA GLN A 745 -0.35 4.47 8.93
C GLN A 745 -0.20 5.14 10.29
N ILE A 746 -1.11 6.06 10.63
CA ILE A 746 -1.16 6.69 11.94
C ILE A 746 -1.89 5.78 12.93
N GLU A 747 -3.07 5.31 12.55
CA GLU A 747 -3.82 4.33 13.32
C GLU A 747 -4.61 3.40 12.39
N PRO A 748 -4.42 2.07 12.48
CA PRO A 748 -5.02 1.11 11.57
C PRO A 748 -6.48 0.79 11.95
N THR A 749 -7.34 1.81 12.06
CA THR A 749 -8.78 1.64 12.31
C THR A 749 -9.62 2.49 11.36
N GLY A 750 -10.71 1.92 10.83
CA GLY A 750 -11.64 2.68 9.99
C GLY A 750 -12.33 3.85 10.72
N LEU A 751 -12.40 3.80 12.06
CA LEU A 751 -12.87 4.92 12.88
C LEU A 751 -11.89 6.09 12.83
N PHE A 752 -10.59 5.81 12.93
CA PHE A 752 -9.56 6.84 12.81
C PHE A 752 -9.55 7.45 11.41
N VAL A 753 -9.67 6.64 10.34
CA VAL A 753 -9.77 7.14 8.96
C VAL A 753 -10.93 8.14 8.82
N ASP A 754 -12.12 7.80 9.33
CA ASP A 754 -13.29 8.70 9.34
C ASP A 754 -13.03 9.97 10.16
N GLN A 755 -12.42 9.86 11.35
CA GLN A 755 -12.07 11.02 12.18
C GLN A 755 -11.03 11.92 11.51
N PHE A 756 -9.97 11.34 10.96
CA PHE A 756 -8.88 12.03 10.28
C PHE A 756 -9.41 12.83 9.09
N ALA A 757 -10.14 12.17 8.18
CA ALA A 757 -10.72 12.81 7.01
C ALA A 757 -11.74 13.89 7.38
N ARG A 758 -12.66 13.62 8.32
CA ARG A 758 -13.66 14.61 8.75
C ARG A 758 -13.01 15.84 9.37
N THR A 759 -11.94 15.65 10.15
CA THR A 759 -11.22 16.76 10.78
C THR A 759 -10.61 17.66 9.70
N LEU A 760 -9.89 17.10 8.74
CA LEU A 760 -9.30 17.85 7.62
C LEU A 760 -10.36 18.48 6.70
N GLU A 761 -11.48 17.79 6.44
CA GLU A 761 -12.61 18.30 5.66
C GLU A 761 -13.26 19.51 6.35
N SER A 762 -13.46 19.43 7.66
CA SER A 762 -14.02 20.52 8.46
C SER A 762 -13.06 21.70 8.58
N LEU A 763 -11.75 21.46 8.66
CA LEU A 763 -10.74 22.53 8.66
C LEU A 763 -10.55 23.17 7.27
N GLY A 764 -11.24 22.69 6.23
CA GLY A 764 -11.08 23.20 4.87
C GLY A 764 -9.69 22.94 4.28
N HIS A 765 -8.96 21.95 4.80
CA HIS A 765 -7.69 21.51 4.21
C HIS A 765 -7.92 20.58 3.00
N ILE A 766 -8.98 19.78 3.04
CA ILE A 766 -9.37 18.88 1.94
C ILE A 766 -10.85 19.02 1.61
N SER A 767 -11.19 18.66 0.38
CA SER A 767 -12.55 18.45 -0.11
C SER A 767 -12.77 16.95 -0.34
N ILE A 768 -14.00 16.46 -0.08
CA ILE A 768 -14.36 15.05 -0.26
C ILE A 768 -15.56 14.96 -1.19
N ARG A 769 -15.40 14.23 -2.30
CA ARG A 769 -16.49 13.85 -3.19
C ARG A 769 -17.10 12.54 -2.72
N ARG A 770 -18.42 12.53 -2.53
CA ARG A 770 -19.20 11.37 -2.10
C ARG A 770 -20.03 10.83 -3.26
N ASP A 771 -20.18 9.51 -3.30
CA ASP A 771 -21.01 8.82 -4.29
C ASP A 771 -22.49 9.20 -4.14
N GLU A 772 -23.14 9.57 -5.24
CA GLU A 772 -24.51 10.10 -5.28
C GLU A 772 -25.56 9.12 -4.74
N LYS A 773 -25.30 7.81 -4.80
CA LYS A 773 -26.25 6.77 -4.38
C LYS A 773 -26.04 6.31 -2.95
N THR A 774 -24.78 6.28 -2.50
CA THR A 774 -24.38 5.65 -1.24
C THR A 774 -23.89 6.62 -0.18
N LEU A 775 -23.57 7.86 -0.57
CA LEU A 775 -22.91 8.89 0.23
C LEU A 775 -21.60 8.44 0.89
N ARG A 776 -20.98 7.36 0.38
CA ARG A 776 -19.63 6.99 0.79
C ARG A 776 -18.62 7.92 0.13
N PRO A 777 -17.52 8.28 0.82
CA PRO A 777 -16.39 8.93 0.17
C PRO A 777 -15.92 8.13 -1.04
N ALA A 778 -15.74 8.82 -2.17
CA ALA A 778 -15.30 8.22 -3.43
C ALA A 778 -13.95 8.81 -3.87
N ALA A 779 -13.79 10.13 -3.74
CA ALA A 779 -12.56 10.84 -4.05
C ALA A 779 -12.32 11.98 -3.05
N TRP A 780 -11.10 12.50 -3.03
CA TRP A 780 -10.70 13.64 -2.21
C TRP A 780 -9.71 14.53 -2.98
N GLU A 781 -9.56 15.78 -2.56
CA GLU A 781 -8.64 16.76 -3.14
C GLU A 781 -8.15 17.71 -2.04
N ILE A 782 -6.89 18.13 -2.10
CA ILE A 782 -6.35 19.21 -1.27
C ILE A 782 -7.03 20.51 -1.66
N SER A 783 -7.40 21.33 -0.67
CA SER A 783 -7.99 22.64 -0.96
C SER A 783 -6.95 23.63 -1.48
N PRO A 784 -7.36 24.64 -2.26
CA PRO A 784 -6.46 25.69 -2.72
C PRO A 784 -5.77 26.42 -1.55
N THR A 785 -4.60 27.01 -1.82
CA THR A 785 -3.83 27.79 -0.84
C THR A 785 -4.61 29.03 -0.40
N GLN A 786 -4.95 29.10 0.89
CA GLN A 786 -5.85 30.12 1.44
C GLN A 786 -5.37 30.64 2.80
N LEU A 787 -5.49 31.96 3.01
CA LEU A 787 -5.40 32.63 4.30
C LEU A 787 -6.83 32.95 4.81
N THR A 788 -7.31 32.16 5.76
CA THR A 788 -8.71 32.22 6.24
C THR A 788 -8.84 33.04 7.51
N GLY A 789 -9.59 34.13 7.46
CA GLY A 789 -9.90 34.98 8.61
C GLY A 789 -10.84 34.30 9.60
N CYS A 790 -10.38 34.20 10.84
CA CYS A 790 -11.13 33.68 11.98
C CYS A 790 -11.97 34.79 12.63
N ALA A 791 -12.99 34.41 13.41
CA ALA A 791 -13.76 35.35 14.26
C ALA A 791 -12.91 36.02 15.35
N THR A 792 -11.72 35.49 15.64
CA THR A 792 -10.74 36.07 16.57
C THR A 792 -9.88 37.17 15.92
N GLY A 793 -9.95 37.36 14.60
CA GLY A 793 -9.14 38.30 13.83
C GLY A 793 -7.80 37.74 13.33
N ARG A 794 -7.44 36.49 13.69
CA ARG A 794 -6.28 35.78 13.15
C ARG A 794 -6.57 35.22 11.75
N PHE A 795 -5.53 34.98 10.96
CA PHE A 795 -5.63 34.35 9.64
C PHE A 795 -4.95 32.99 9.65
N ALA A 796 -5.69 31.93 9.37
CA ALA A 796 -5.19 30.56 9.33
C ALA A 796 -4.69 30.16 7.95
N PHE A 797 -3.64 29.35 7.90
CA PHE A 797 -3.09 28.77 6.68
C PHE A 797 -3.85 27.47 6.36
N ASN A 798 -4.69 27.48 5.33
CA ASN A 798 -5.49 26.34 4.90
C ASN A 798 -5.16 25.91 3.46
N GLY A 799 -5.41 24.63 3.15
CA GLY A 799 -5.07 24.03 1.85
C GLY A 799 -3.60 23.60 1.71
N TYR A 800 -3.05 23.76 0.52
CA TYR A 800 -1.68 23.38 0.14
C TYR A 800 -0.65 24.49 0.42
N TRP A 801 0.35 24.21 1.26
CA TRP A 801 1.38 25.17 1.68
C TRP A 801 2.78 24.53 1.62
N PRO A 802 3.46 24.57 0.47
CA PRO A 802 4.84 24.12 0.36
C PRO A 802 5.74 25.06 1.17
N THR A 803 6.84 24.53 1.70
CA THR A 803 7.79 25.22 2.59
C THR A 803 8.26 26.55 2.00
N GLY A 804 8.56 26.59 0.70
CA GLY A 804 8.99 27.81 0.02
C GLY A 804 7.93 28.93 0.06
N LEU A 805 6.69 28.60 -0.30
CA LEU A 805 5.57 29.55 -0.28
C LEU A 805 5.19 29.96 1.14
N TYR A 806 5.19 29.00 2.07
CA TYR A 806 4.94 29.27 3.49
C TYR A 806 5.94 30.30 4.02
N ASN A 807 7.24 30.08 3.81
CA ASN A 807 8.29 31.01 4.27
C ASN A 807 8.14 32.40 3.63
N GLU A 808 7.84 32.48 2.33
CA GLU A 808 7.65 33.76 1.65
C GLU A 808 6.49 34.58 2.23
N VAL A 809 5.37 33.92 2.54
CA VAL A 809 4.21 34.58 3.18
C VAL A 809 4.49 34.93 4.64
N VAL A 810 5.18 34.06 5.39
CA VAL A 810 5.58 34.34 6.78
C VAL A 810 6.52 35.54 6.86
N ASP A 811 7.54 35.60 6.00
CA ASP A 811 8.45 36.74 5.91
C ASP A 811 7.68 38.03 5.59
N ALA A 812 6.64 37.96 4.76
CA ALA A 812 5.78 39.10 4.45
C ALA A 812 4.92 39.55 5.65
N ILE A 813 4.40 38.61 6.45
CA ILE A 813 3.65 38.90 7.69
C ILE A 813 4.57 39.57 8.72
N GLU A 814 5.78 39.04 8.92
CA GLU A 814 6.77 39.62 9.82
C GLU A 814 7.22 41.01 9.36
N ALA A 815 7.37 41.20 8.03
CA ALA A 815 7.71 42.48 7.44
C ALA A 815 6.61 43.55 7.54
N ASP A 816 5.37 43.14 7.81
CA ASP A 816 4.23 43.98 8.16
C ASP A 816 4.10 44.19 9.69
N GLY A 817 5.01 43.64 10.48
CA GLY A 817 5.07 43.79 11.93
C GLY A 817 4.08 42.91 12.69
N ALA A 818 3.63 41.81 12.08
CA ALA A 818 2.75 40.82 12.69
C ALA A 818 3.52 39.53 13.02
N ASP A 819 2.99 38.75 13.98
CA ASP A 819 3.60 37.50 14.41
C ASP A 819 2.88 36.29 13.81
N THR A 820 3.57 35.16 13.76
CA THR A 820 2.98 33.85 13.46
C THR A 820 2.91 32.96 14.69
N THR A 821 1.85 32.15 14.79
CA THR A 821 1.63 31.25 15.93
C THR A 821 1.16 29.89 15.44
N VAL A 822 1.44 28.85 16.24
CA VAL A 822 1.00 27.47 15.98
C VAL A 822 0.15 26.99 17.14
N GLU A 823 -1.01 26.42 16.85
CA GLU A 823 -1.95 25.90 17.85
C GLU A 823 -2.43 24.49 17.48
N GLY A 824 -2.63 23.62 18.49
CA GLY A 824 -3.07 22.25 18.27
C GLY A 824 -1.93 21.26 17.96
N LYS A 825 -2.28 19.97 17.91
CA LYS A 825 -1.37 18.85 17.54
C LYS A 825 -2.00 17.85 16.57
N GLU A 826 -3.32 17.80 16.48
CA GLU A 826 -4.06 16.80 15.69
C GLU A 826 -5.16 17.48 14.83
N PRO A 827 -4.81 18.15 13.71
CA PRO A 827 -3.46 18.58 13.30
C PRO A 827 -3.06 19.93 13.96
N SER A 828 -1.78 20.28 13.87
CA SER A 828 -1.30 21.63 14.15
C SER A 828 -1.89 22.62 13.13
N GLN A 829 -2.22 23.84 13.59
CA GLN A 829 -2.77 24.92 12.78
C GLN A 829 -1.88 26.15 12.90
N TYR A 830 -1.54 26.75 11.76
CA TYR A 830 -0.66 27.90 11.66
C TYR A 830 -1.48 29.17 11.44
N PHE A 831 -1.11 30.26 12.12
CA PHE A 831 -1.84 31.52 12.09
C PHE A 831 -0.91 32.71 11.93
N GLY A 832 -1.32 33.71 11.14
CA GLY A 832 -0.82 35.09 11.21
C GLY A 832 -1.74 35.97 12.04
N THR A 833 -1.19 36.88 12.85
CA THR A 833 -2.01 37.75 13.73
C THR A 833 -2.73 38.87 12.98
N HIS A 834 -2.16 39.37 11.89
CA HIS A 834 -2.68 40.46 11.07
C HIS A 834 -2.03 40.41 9.67
N LEU A 835 -2.74 40.85 8.62
CA LEU A 835 -2.21 40.93 7.26
C LEU A 835 -2.08 42.41 6.85
N GLY A 836 -0.89 42.83 6.43
CA GLY A 836 -0.64 44.19 5.96
C GLY A 836 -0.51 44.27 4.44
N SER A 837 -0.07 45.43 3.95
CA SER A 837 0.04 45.68 2.50
C SER A 837 1.06 44.78 1.81
N LYS A 838 2.15 44.39 2.50
CA LYS A 838 3.15 43.51 1.88
C LYS A 838 2.61 42.09 1.79
N THR A 839 1.95 41.60 2.84
CA THR A 839 1.31 40.28 2.80
C THR A 839 0.27 40.19 1.69
N HIS A 840 -0.53 41.24 1.50
CA HIS A 840 -1.48 41.30 0.36
C HIS A 840 -0.78 41.27 -0.99
N SER A 841 0.31 42.02 -1.17
CA SER A 841 1.09 42.00 -2.43
C SER A 841 1.66 40.61 -2.74
N VAL A 842 2.29 39.97 -1.74
CA VAL A 842 2.84 38.62 -1.89
C VAL A 842 1.73 37.60 -2.13
N ALA A 843 0.62 37.70 -1.41
CA ALA A 843 -0.52 36.81 -1.61
C ALA A 843 -1.07 36.91 -3.04
N ASP A 844 -1.19 38.12 -3.61
CA ASP A 844 -1.63 38.32 -4.99
C ASP A 844 -0.61 37.76 -6.01
N GLU A 845 0.71 37.99 -5.79
CA GLU A 845 1.78 37.49 -6.67
C GLU A 845 1.89 35.96 -6.67
N CYS A 846 1.67 35.33 -5.53
CA CYS A 846 1.74 33.88 -5.34
C CYS A 846 0.38 33.16 -5.50
N GLU A 847 -0.67 33.87 -5.93
CA GLU A 847 -2.04 33.34 -6.11
C GLU A 847 -2.66 32.75 -4.82
N VAL A 848 -2.34 33.32 -3.66
CA VAL A 848 -2.92 32.95 -2.35
C VAL A 848 -4.21 33.71 -2.11
N ALA A 849 -5.32 32.99 -1.92
CA ALA A 849 -6.60 33.61 -1.63
C ALA A 849 -6.70 34.08 -0.17
N VAL A 850 -6.98 35.37 0.04
CA VAL A 850 -7.21 35.96 1.37
C VAL A 850 -8.70 36.11 1.64
N LEU A 851 -9.20 35.46 2.71
CA LEU A 851 -10.64 35.32 2.99
C LEU A 851 -11.01 35.84 4.39
N PRO A 852 -11.26 37.16 4.59
CA PRO A 852 -11.40 37.76 5.92
C PRO A 852 -12.58 37.27 6.75
N ASP A 853 -13.72 36.98 6.11
CA ASP A 853 -14.99 36.62 6.76
C ASP A 853 -15.54 35.28 6.26
N ALA A 854 -14.66 34.30 6.03
CA ALA A 854 -15.03 33.06 5.36
C ALA A 854 -16.14 32.26 6.08
N TRP A 855 -16.15 32.27 7.41
CA TRP A 855 -17.18 31.60 8.21
C TRP A 855 -18.58 32.17 7.95
N ARG A 856 -18.70 33.48 7.65
CA ARG A 856 -19.99 34.13 7.35
C ARG A 856 -20.45 33.74 5.95
N ALA A 857 -19.55 33.80 4.96
CA ALA A 857 -19.85 33.38 3.59
C ALA A 857 -20.29 31.91 3.51
N LEU A 858 -19.62 31.02 4.26
CA LEU A 858 -20.01 29.62 4.36
C LEU A 858 -21.39 29.45 5.01
N ALA A 859 -21.69 30.18 6.09
CA ALA A 859 -22.97 30.08 6.78
C ALA A 859 -24.16 30.57 5.93
N ASP A 860 -23.93 31.52 5.03
CA ASP A 860 -24.92 32.01 4.08
C ASP A 860 -25.19 30.99 2.96
N ALA A 861 -24.18 30.22 2.58
CA ALA A 861 -24.27 29.15 1.58
C ALA A 861 -24.95 27.86 2.06
N LEU A 862 -25.13 27.67 3.37
CA LEU A 862 -25.68 26.43 3.91
C LEU A 862 -27.18 26.28 3.62
N PRO A 863 -27.62 25.12 3.07
CA PRO A 863 -29.04 24.82 2.94
C PRO A 863 -29.66 24.47 4.31
N PRO A 864 -31.00 24.50 4.43
CA PRO A 864 -31.72 23.85 5.54
C PRO A 864 -31.53 22.33 5.55
N MET A 865 -31.63 21.72 6.72
CA MET A 865 -31.51 20.27 6.90
C MET A 865 -32.71 19.50 6.29
N SER A 866 -33.91 20.09 6.19
CA SER A 866 -35.02 19.51 5.39
C SER A 866 -34.67 19.36 3.93
N THR A 867 -34.02 20.37 3.33
CA THR A 867 -33.60 20.30 1.93
C THR A 867 -32.64 19.14 1.70
N ILE A 868 -31.75 18.88 2.66
CA ILE A 868 -30.89 17.68 2.65
C ILE A 868 -31.74 16.42 2.71
N LEU A 869 -32.67 16.30 3.67
CA LEU A 869 -33.54 15.13 3.85
C LEU A 869 -34.32 14.79 2.57
N GLU A 870 -34.86 15.80 1.90
CA GLU A 870 -35.63 15.66 0.66
C GLU A 870 -34.76 15.18 -0.51
N GLN A 871 -33.52 15.67 -0.61
CA GLN A 871 -32.61 15.35 -1.72
C GLN A 871 -31.82 14.05 -1.53
N LEU A 872 -31.83 13.44 -0.34
CA LEU A 872 -31.11 12.18 -0.10
C LEU A 872 -31.56 11.06 -1.06
N PRO A 873 -30.64 10.22 -1.57
CA PRO A 873 -30.97 9.13 -2.48
C PRO A 873 -31.87 8.09 -1.79
N ARG A 874 -33.00 7.77 -2.43
CA ARG A 874 -33.98 6.78 -1.92
C ARG A 874 -33.72 5.39 -2.48
N GLN A 875 -33.88 4.38 -1.62
CA GLN A 875 -33.75 2.97 -1.97
C GLN A 875 -34.97 2.18 -1.45
N SER A 876 -35.26 1.05 -2.08
CA SER A 876 -36.34 0.15 -1.63
C SER A 876 -36.04 -0.42 -0.25
N ALA A 877 -37.06 -0.48 0.62
CA ALA A 877 -36.96 -0.89 2.01
C ALA A 877 -36.84 -2.41 2.21
N SER A 878 -35.91 -3.07 1.50
CA SER A 878 -35.67 -4.52 1.54
C SER A 878 -34.46 -4.93 2.39
N ALA A 879 -33.86 -3.98 3.12
CA ALA A 879 -32.67 -4.22 3.93
C ALA A 879 -33.00 -5.14 5.12
N SER A 880 -32.37 -6.31 5.18
CA SER A 880 -32.47 -7.24 6.31
C SER A 880 -31.20 -7.17 7.16
N GLY A 881 -31.30 -7.46 8.47
CA GLY A 881 -30.15 -7.48 9.38
C GLY A 881 -30.55 -7.21 10.83
N ASP A 882 -29.55 -7.03 11.70
CA ASP A 882 -29.74 -6.53 13.05
C ASP A 882 -30.06 -5.03 13.00
N ILE A 883 -31.23 -4.63 13.51
CA ILE A 883 -31.74 -3.25 13.41
C ILE A 883 -31.62 -2.54 14.76
N SER A 884 -31.15 -1.29 14.73
CA SER A 884 -31.17 -0.37 15.87
C SER A 884 -31.79 0.96 15.45
N TRP A 885 -32.65 1.53 16.30
CA TRP A 885 -33.24 2.86 16.15
C TRP A 885 -32.45 3.88 16.97
N PHE A 886 -32.32 5.11 16.48
CA PHE A 886 -31.64 6.17 17.21
C PHE A 886 -32.62 6.95 18.10
N ASP A 887 -32.40 6.88 19.41
CA ASP A 887 -33.13 7.66 20.40
C ASP A 887 -32.52 9.07 20.51
N VAL A 888 -33.31 10.08 20.16
CA VAL A 888 -32.89 11.49 20.14
C VAL A 888 -32.69 12.05 21.55
N VAL A 889 -33.45 11.57 22.54
CA VAL A 889 -33.40 12.07 23.93
C VAL A 889 -32.13 11.61 24.62
N ASP A 890 -31.80 10.32 24.46
CA ASP A 890 -30.62 9.71 25.06
C ASP A 890 -29.36 9.83 24.17
N ALA A 891 -29.52 10.35 22.95
CA ALA A 891 -28.51 10.38 21.90
C ALA A 891 -27.82 9.02 21.70
N SER A 892 -28.59 7.92 21.70
CA SER A 892 -28.07 6.55 21.71
C SER A 892 -28.83 5.60 20.77
N TRP A 893 -28.16 4.52 20.33
CA TRP A 893 -28.77 3.50 19.48
C TRP A 893 -29.44 2.41 20.35
N LYS A 894 -30.74 2.17 20.15
CA LYS A 894 -31.55 1.15 20.83
C LYS A 894 -31.98 0.06 19.85
N ARG A 895 -31.83 -1.22 20.22
CA ARG A 895 -32.24 -2.35 19.34
C ARG A 895 -33.76 -2.36 19.16
N VAL A 896 -34.21 -2.63 17.94
CA VAL A 896 -35.63 -2.76 17.58
C VAL A 896 -35.80 -3.94 16.60
N ASP A 897 -37.02 -4.47 16.51
CA ASP A 897 -37.30 -5.63 15.66
C ASP A 897 -37.65 -5.26 14.21
N SER A 898 -38.00 -4.00 13.96
CA SER A 898 -38.35 -3.48 12.64
C SER A 898 -37.95 -2.01 12.49
N TYR A 899 -38.00 -1.51 11.25
CA TYR A 899 -37.78 -0.09 10.91
C TYR A 899 -39.03 0.55 10.30
N GLU A 900 -40.23 0.16 10.76
CA GLU A 900 -41.53 0.58 10.22
C GLU A 900 -42.09 1.88 10.84
N ALA A 901 -41.25 2.66 11.50
CA ALA A 901 -41.60 3.96 12.04
C ALA A 901 -40.69 5.06 11.48
N GLN A 902 -41.11 6.31 11.64
CA GLN A 902 -40.29 7.46 11.26
C GLN A 902 -39.07 7.55 12.19
N GLY A 903 -37.89 7.82 11.63
CA GLY A 903 -36.65 7.94 12.42
C GLY A 903 -35.39 7.51 11.68
N ALA A 904 -34.27 7.46 12.41
CA ALA A 904 -33.00 6.93 11.92
C ALA A 904 -32.78 5.49 12.42
N TYR A 905 -32.23 4.67 11.53
CA TYR A 905 -31.97 3.26 11.78
C TYR A 905 -30.56 2.88 11.35
N ARG A 906 -30.00 1.92 12.08
CA ARG A 906 -28.75 1.25 11.77
C ARG A 906 -29.06 -0.22 11.53
N ILE A 907 -28.77 -0.69 10.33
CA ILE A 907 -29.00 -2.05 9.88
C ILE A 907 -27.64 -2.71 9.66
N ARG A 908 -27.41 -3.88 10.29
CA ARG A 908 -26.15 -4.63 10.15
C ARG A 908 -26.41 -5.99 9.51
N LYS A 909 -25.80 -6.22 8.35
CA LYS A 909 -25.77 -7.51 7.65
C LYS A 909 -24.40 -7.74 7.00
N PHE A 910 -24.23 -7.33 5.74
CA PHE A 910 -22.95 -7.32 5.01
C PHE A 910 -22.09 -6.12 5.42
N ALA A 911 -22.72 -4.97 5.64
CA ALA A 911 -22.09 -3.74 6.07
C ALA A 911 -22.96 -3.09 7.15
N THR A 912 -22.38 -2.14 7.89
CA THR A 912 -23.21 -1.20 8.65
C THR A 912 -23.85 -0.22 7.65
N LEU A 913 -25.18 -0.22 7.61
CA LEU A 913 -25.99 0.69 6.82
C LEU A 913 -26.74 1.62 7.77
N ASP A 914 -26.43 2.90 7.71
CA ASP A 914 -27.18 3.94 8.41
C ASP A 914 -28.21 4.55 7.45
N VAL A 915 -29.46 4.58 7.88
CA VAL A 915 -30.61 5.01 7.06
C VAL A 915 -31.54 5.91 7.86
N VAL A 916 -32.36 6.67 7.15
CA VAL A 916 -33.45 7.48 7.69
C VAL A 916 -34.73 7.14 6.94
N ARG A 917 -35.87 7.14 7.65
CA ARG A 917 -37.19 7.04 7.06
C ARG A 917 -38.04 8.23 7.51
N SER A 918 -38.49 9.04 6.56
CA SER A 918 -39.53 10.04 6.75
C SER A 918 -40.92 9.42 6.72
N ALA A 919 -41.98 10.19 7.01
CA ALA A 919 -43.36 9.75 6.85
C ALA A 919 -43.66 9.32 5.39
N GLU A 920 -43.15 10.07 4.41
CA GLU A 920 -43.28 9.75 2.99
C GLU A 920 -42.53 8.46 2.60
N ASP A 921 -41.37 8.21 3.22
CA ASP A 921 -40.60 6.98 2.99
C ASP A 921 -41.33 5.74 3.50
N LEU A 922 -42.12 5.87 4.58
CA LEU A 922 -43.00 4.80 5.07
C LEU A 922 -44.08 4.48 4.05
N GLU A 923 -44.77 5.50 3.53
CA GLU A 923 -45.83 5.35 2.52
C GLU A 923 -45.32 4.70 1.23
N ARG A 924 -44.11 5.09 0.78
CA ARG A 924 -43.49 4.60 -0.45
C ARG A 924 -42.75 3.26 -0.30
N GLY A 925 -42.59 2.75 0.93
CA GLY A 925 -41.80 1.55 1.18
C GLY A 925 -40.31 1.75 0.83
N THR A 926 -39.76 2.92 1.15
CA THR A 926 -38.37 3.29 0.88
C THR A 926 -37.63 3.72 2.15
N TYR A 927 -36.33 3.96 2.03
CA TYR A 927 -35.51 4.67 3.01
C TYR A 927 -34.45 5.52 2.30
N ALA A 928 -33.92 6.52 3.01
CA ALA A 928 -32.79 7.33 2.60
C ALA A 928 -31.49 6.83 3.24
N ARG A 929 -30.46 6.58 2.44
CA ARG A 929 -29.14 6.19 2.98
C ARG A 929 -28.33 7.44 3.34
N CYS A 930 -27.66 7.44 4.49
CA CYS A 930 -26.83 8.58 4.91
C CYS A 930 -25.69 8.18 5.87
N PRO A 931 -24.68 9.05 6.06
CA PRO A 931 -23.68 8.88 7.12
C PRO A 931 -24.30 8.91 8.52
N VAL A 932 -23.67 8.22 9.48
CA VAL A 932 -24.16 8.13 10.88
C VAL A 932 -24.37 9.49 11.54
N GLN A 933 -23.51 10.47 11.29
CA GLN A 933 -23.63 11.78 11.91
C GLN A 933 -24.85 12.51 11.38
N LEU A 934 -25.06 12.46 10.06
CA LEU A 934 -26.22 13.05 9.39
C LEU A 934 -27.52 12.39 9.84
N SER A 935 -27.56 11.05 9.93
CA SER A 935 -28.78 10.33 10.31
C SER A 935 -29.32 10.78 11.68
N LYS A 936 -28.44 11.10 12.63
CA LYS A 936 -28.81 11.59 13.97
C LYS A 936 -29.44 12.98 13.92
N HIS A 937 -28.88 13.90 13.14
CA HIS A 937 -29.47 15.24 12.94
C HIS A 937 -30.79 15.19 12.19
N LEU A 938 -30.95 14.27 11.24
CA LEU A 938 -32.22 14.06 10.55
C LEU A 938 -33.29 13.45 11.45
N ALA A 939 -32.93 12.50 12.33
CA ALA A 939 -33.84 12.00 13.36
C ALA A 939 -34.27 13.13 14.32
N ALA A 940 -33.33 13.97 14.73
CA ALA A 940 -33.57 15.12 15.58
C ALA A 940 -34.48 16.18 14.94
N LEU A 941 -34.31 16.45 13.64
CA LEU A 941 -35.18 17.31 12.84
C LEU A 941 -36.62 16.78 12.85
N MET A 942 -36.79 15.47 12.58
CA MET A 942 -38.09 14.81 12.56
C MET A 942 -38.79 14.77 13.93
N ASP A 943 -38.02 14.67 15.02
CA ASP A 943 -38.54 14.71 16.40
C ASP A 943 -38.78 16.15 16.90
N GLY A 944 -38.35 17.16 16.15
CA GLY A 944 -38.42 18.57 16.56
C GLY A 944 -37.47 18.92 17.73
N ARG A 945 -36.41 18.13 17.92
CA ARG A 945 -35.42 18.30 19.01
C ARG A 945 -33.99 18.33 18.45
N PRO A 946 -33.54 19.48 17.90
CA PRO A 946 -32.19 19.61 17.37
C PRO A 946 -31.10 19.23 18.37
N LEU A 947 -30.09 18.50 17.90
CA LEU A 947 -28.96 18.05 18.73
C LEU A 947 -27.84 19.09 18.78
N ALA A 948 -28.18 20.29 19.25
CA ALA A 948 -27.26 21.41 19.35
C ALA A 948 -27.52 22.26 20.60
N ALA A 949 -26.45 22.78 21.20
CA ALA A 949 -26.49 23.76 22.28
C ALA A 949 -25.38 24.80 22.09
N TYR A 950 -25.55 26.00 22.65
CA TYR A 950 -24.57 27.08 22.54
C TYR A 950 -24.36 27.78 23.88
N ASP A 951 -23.11 27.82 24.34
CA ASP A 951 -22.71 28.65 25.49
C ASP A 951 -22.16 30.00 24.99
N PRO A 952 -22.90 31.11 25.13
CA PRO A 952 -22.44 32.43 24.69
C PRO A 952 -21.29 32.99 25.52
N ASN A 953 -21.10 32.54 26.77
CA ASN A 953 -20.02 33.03 27.62
C ASN A 953 -18.68 32.45 27.18
N GLN A 954 -18.67 31.18 26.80
CA GLN A 954 -17.47 30.47 26.33
C GLN A 954 -17.35 30.45 24.80
N LYS A 955 -18.37 30.97 24.08
CA LYS A 955 -18.50 30.89 22.62
C LYS A 955 -18.36 29.45 22.09
N LEU A 956 -19.00 28.50 22.79
CA LEU A 956 -18.93 27.07 22.46
C LEU A 956 -20.23 26.57 21.85
N PHE A 957 -20.17 26.08 20.62
CA PHE A 957 -21.27 25.34 20.00
C PHE A 957 -21.05 23.84 20.24
N MET A 958 -22.03 23.15 20.83
CA MET A 958 -21.91 21.77 21.29
C MET A 958 -22.90 20.87 20.57
N VAL A 959 -22.44 19.66 20.22
CA VAL A 959 -23.24 18.56 19.66
C VAL A 959 -22.89 17.25 20.38
N PRO A 960 -23.75 16.21 20.38
CA PRO A 960 -23.42 14.91 20.97
C PRO A 960 -22.22 14.25 20.29
N VAL A 961 -21.46 13.43 21.03
CA VAL A 961 -20.38 12.61 20.46
C VAL A 961 -20.90 11.69 19.35
N GLY A 962 -20.21 11.68 18.21
CA GLY A 962 -20.62 10.94 17.02
C GLY A 962 -21.79 11.57 16.26
N ALA A 963 -22.20 12.79 16.61
CA ALA A 963 -23.15 13.63 15.88
C ALA A 963 -22.48 14.96 15.46
N GLU A 964 -21.19 14.92 15.14
CA GLU A 964 -20.47 16.06 14.58
C GLU A 964 -21.15 16.54 13.28
N LEU A 965 -21.18 17.84 13.04
CA LEU A 965 -21.89 18.36 11.87
C LEU A 965 -21.19 17.94 10.56
N PRO A 966 -21.94 17.36 9.59
CA PRO A 966 -21.35 16.82 8.37
C PRO A 966 -21.04 17.90 7.32
N GLY A 967 -20.03 17.67 6.49
CA GLY A 967 -19.70 18.51 5.34
C GLY A 967 -19.53 19.99 5.69
N LEU A 968 -20.16 20.86 4.90
CA LEU A 968 -20.05 22.31 5.06
C LEU A 968 -20.59 22.83 6.40
N TYR A 969 -21.53 22.14 7.06
CA TYR A 969 -22.06 22.58 8.35
C TYR A 969 -20.98 22.56 9.44
N GLY A 970 -20.16 21.49 9.44
CA GLY A 970 -18.99 21.41 10.30
C GLY A 970 -17.95 22.46 9.92
N ARG A 971 -17.70 22.61 8.62
CA ARG A 971 -16.73 23.58 8.06
C ARG A 971 -17.04 25.03 8.43
N ALA A 972 -18.31 25.44 8.38
CA ALA A 972 -18.71 26.80 8.72
C ALA A 972 -18.42 27.11 10.20
N LEU A 973 -18.65 26.16 11.11
CA LEU A 973 -18.36 26.33 12.54
C LEU A 973 -16.87 26.32 12.85
N THR A 974 -16.10 25.43 12.23
CA THR A 974 -14.64 25.39 12.40
C THR A 974 -13.97 26.61 11.81
N ALA A 975 -14.46 27.18 10.69
CA ALA A 975 -13.91 28.41 10.09
C ALA A 975 -13.95 29.63 11.03
N ALA A 976 -14.77 29.62 12.08
CA ALA A 976 -14.78 30.67 13.09
C ALA A 976 -13.50 30.70 13.95
N SER A 977 -12.90 29.54 14.23
CA SER A 977 -11.66 29.41 15.01
C SER A 977 -10.46 28.90 14.20
N CYS A 978 -10.73 28.29 13.03
CA CYS A 978 -9.82 27.41 12.29
C CYS A 978 -9.16 26.36 13.20
N LEU A 979 -9.91 25.85 14.18
CA LEU A 979 -9.49 24.77 15.07
C LEU A 979 -10.45 23.58 14.95
N PRO A 980 -9.96 22.34 15.12
CA PRO A 980 -10.82 21.17 15.03
C PRO A 980 -11.80 21.13 16.21
N ALA A 981 -12.96 20.51 15.97
CA ALA A 981 -13.93 20.28 17.03
C ALA A 981 -13.33 19.34 18.10
N ALA A 982 -13.52 19.69 19.37
CA ALA A 982 -12.85 19.00 20.49
C ALA A 982 -13.85 18.31 21.42
N LEU A 983 -13.49 17.15 21.94
CA LEU A 983 -14.28 16.46 22.96
C LEU A 983 -14.34 17.30 24.24
N VAL A 984 -15.54 17.50 24.78
CA VAL A 984 -15.71 18.10 26.11
C VAL A 984 -15.72 16.98 27.14
N HIS A 985 -14.65 16.90 27.93
CA HIS A 985 -14.49 15.84 28.93
C HIS A 985 -15.65 15.81 29.92
N GLY A 986 -16.21 14.62 30.17
CA GLY A 986 -17.28 14.40 31.13
C GLY A 986 -18.69 14.76 30.65
N SER A 987 -18.88 15.50 29.55
CA SER A 987 -20.22 15.93 29.09
C SER A 987 -20.81 15.05 27.99
N GLY A 988 -20.00 14.23 27.32
CA GLY A 988 -20.47 13.46 26.15
C GLY A 988 -20.82 14.33 24.94
N ALA A 989 -20.29 15.55 24.90
CA ALA A 989 -20.41 16.47 23.78
C ALA A 989 -19.06 16.68 23.07
N VAL A 990 -19.15 17.08 21.82
CA VAL A 990 -18.07 17.66 21.02
C VAL A 990 -18.38 19.15 20.85
N ALA A 991 -17.38 20.01 21.00
CA ALA A 991 -17.54 21.45 20.95
C ALA A 991 -16.69 22.11 19.84
N TYR A 992 -17.30 23.07 19.15
CA TYR A 992 -16.65 24.02 18.27
C TYR A 992 -16.38 25.31 19.06
N ARG A 993 -15.17 25.86 18.94
CA ARG A 993 -14.69 26.99 19.74
C ARG A 993 -14.80 28.31 18.99
N ASP A 994 -14.81 29.41 19.75
CA ASP A 994 -14.85 30.79 19.28
C ASP A 994 -15.97 31.08 18.27
N VAL A 995 -17.07 30.34 18.37
CA VAL A 995 -18.23 30.48 17.46
C VAL A 995 -19.00 31.75 17.84
N PRO A 996 -19.15 32.74 16.93
CA PRO A 996 -19.97 33.92 17.18
C PRO A 996 -21.45 33.55 17.38
N GLU A 997 -22.17 34.35 18.17
CA GLU A 997 -23.59 34.13 18.43
C GLU A 997 -24.44 34.19 17.14
N GLU A 998 -24.07 35.05 16.19
CA GLU A 998 -24.66 35.13 14.84
C GLU A 998 -24.58 33.78 14.11
N LEU A 999 -23.37 33.21 14.05
CA LEU A 999 -23.11 31.92 13.40
C LEU A 999 -23.81 30.77 14.12
N ALA A 1000 -23.74 30.73 15.46
CA ALA A 1000 -24.41 29.72 16.26
C ALA A 1000 -25.94 29.73 16.04
N THR A 1001 -26.54 30.92 16.01
CA THR A 1001 -27.97 31.11 15.77
C THR A 1001 -28.35 30.68 14.36
N ARG A 1002 -27.53 31.04 13.36
CA ARG A 1002 -27.73 30.67 11.96
C ARG A 1002 -27.69 29.16 11.75
N VAL A 1003 -26.64 28.49 12.22
CA VAL A 1003 -26.50 27.03 12.08
C VAL A 1003 -27.62 26.32 12.83
N PHE A 1004 -27.95 26.75 14.05
CA PHE A 1004 -29.07 26.18 14.79
C PHE A 1004 -30.41 26.28 14.03
N ASP A 1005 -30.71 27.45 13.45
CA ASP A 1005 -31.93 27.64 12.65
C ASP A 1005 -31.98 26.69 11.45
N LEU A 1006 -30.87 26.46 10.76
CA LEU A 1006 -30.76 25.51 9.65
C LEU A 1006 -30.91 24.05 10.09
N LEU A 1007 -30.50 23.70 11.31
CA LEU A 1007 -30.72 22.35 11.87
C LEU A 1007 -32.18 22.11 12.29
N THR A 1008 -32.94 23.18 12.54
CA THR A 1008 -34.36 23.11 12.93
C THR A 1008 -35.33 23.10 11.75
N ARG A 1009 -34.82 23.33 10.54
CA ARG A 1009 -35.59 23.38 9.30
C ARG A 1009 -35.12 22.30 8.40
#